data_AF-A0A1H3VUJ4-F1
#
_entry.id   AF-A0A1H3VUJ4-F1
#
_cell.length_a   1.000
_cell.length_b   1.000
_cell.length_c   1.000
_cell.angle_alpha   90.00
_cell.angle_beta   90.00
_cell.angle_gamma   90.00
#
_symmetry.space_group_name_H-M   'P 1'
#
loop_
_entity.id
_entity.type
_entity.pdbx_description
1 polymer ?
#
loop_
_entity_poly.entity_id
_entity_poly.type
_entity_poly.pdbx_seq_one_letter_code
_entity_poly.pdbx_strand_id
1 'polypeptide(L)'
;MKKNAFLRRIVIPAIASFLAVSSPLPSIDAASKGKAGEQASESTVREPETGFRVLPYLQSPTSTSMTINWVSELDEPSRVIVTGPGMKAKKMISTPRYMDLMEYTQKELEQELTYDSGNGVIETLPPGSWLESNSNYKHSVTIDGLEPDTTYNIIVKQGKKTHTSKFETFPDQENWDELSLIAFSDTETEPYGELEHREWELHPVNPYAPGSEERPGEGSAFDEKYGNKDRNDMFLVRYPLDQQTALNENLAHIEAADPDALLIAGDLSQGSGYQPAWDEFWRHFAGDFTDFATHTPLLPAIGNWETYASINGGYGSEEDRSPAVISRNKYHEYFDTPGDEDNPHYKDSYYRTDIGPITLLTLDSTNGIPDESTATGTLTGEVYSENDTILNESVWAEQGVDGDPYITTDTQGQFTTDAYNHAFTKLFNGLSVEGSDLPNFNPGTEQYKWAEEQLKDAREQGQIVLVQFHHAAYSSGVHGAPPNHEYADNQSGVAMRVYSPMFEEYGVAAVISGHDEMFERSWVDLDGDGNGFHSYDVGVAADGLRGEKMIRDENGSLVPQEFNTHTQWSATKDEPEYWETNENGVKHLIDGGLHYGHLQMDFVKKSDGVELTLTPVYIFPILDDNYDLVRTERRVYDDVQTIHFDEKGNIIQDADSK
;
A
#
# COMPACT_ATOMS: atom_id res chain seq x y z
N MET A 1 27.71 -4.44 -48.11
CA MET A 1 28.66 -3.32 -48.23
C MET A 1 27.92 -2.00 -48.15
N LYS A 2 27.89 -1.38 -46.97
CA LYS A 2 28.12 0.06 -46.71
C LYS A 2 27.78 0.33 -45.24
N LYS A 3 28.78 0.82 -44.52
CA LYS A 3 28.75 1.28 -43.14
C LYS A 3 27.90 2.55 -43.04
N ASN A 4 27.16 2.73 -41.95
CA ASN A 4 26.72 4.04 -41.49
C ASN A 4 26.99 4.16 -39.98
N ALA A 5 27.35 5.38 -39.61
CA ALA A 5 28.13 5.72 -38.42
C ALA A 5 27.25 6.14 -37.25
N PHE A 6 27.73 5.77 -36.05
CA PHE A 6 27.36 6.29 -34.74
C PHE A 6 27.49 7.82 -34.66
N LEU A 7 26.51 8.47 -34.03
CA LEU A 7 26.67 9.79 -33.42
C LEU A 7 26.44 9.68 -31.90
N ARG A 8 27.51 9.85 -31.12
CA ARG A 8 27.46 10.15 -29.68
C ARG A 8 27.32 11.67 -29.51
N ARG A 9 26.38 12.13 -28.67
CA ARG A 9 26.34 13.49 -28.16
C ARG A 9 27.20 13.59 -26.90
N ILE A 10 28.03 14.63 -26.86
CA ILE A 10 28.95 14.99 -25.79
C ILE A 10 28.26 16.05 -24.93
N VAL A 11 28.26 15.84 -23.61
CA VAL A 11 27.83 16.81 -22.58
C VAL A 11 29.03 17.71 -22.24
N ILE A 12 28.78 19.02 -22.20
CA ILE A 12 29.74 20.08 -21.82
C ILE A 12 29.49 20.43 -20.34
N PRO A 13 30.52 20.51 -19.47
CA PRO A 13 30.33 20.99 -18.11
C PRO A 13 30.42 22.53 -18.07
N ALA A 14 29.44 23.17 -17.44
CA ALA A 14 29.45 24.60 -17.17
C ALA A 14 30.13 24.86 -15.81
N ILE A 15 31.20 25.64 -15.85
CA ILE A 15 31.95 26.17 -14.71
C ILE A 15 31.15 27.33 -14.10
N ALA A 16 30.80 27.23 -12.81
CA ALA A 16 30.29 28.36 -12.03
C ALA A 16 31.33 28.79 -10.99
N SER A 17 31.61 30.09 -10.98
CA SER A 17 32.70 30.73 -10.24
C SER A 17 32.30 31.08 -8.81
N PHE A 18 33.17 30.77 -7.84
CA PHE A 18 33.07 31.27 -6.47
C PHE A 18 33.40 32.77 -6.42
N LEU A 19 32.44 33.58 -5.96
CA LEU A 19 32.65 34.95 -5.50
C LEU A 19 32.40 35.01 -4.00
N ALA A 20 33.49 35.10 -3.25
CA ALA A 20 33.49 35.37 -1.82
C ALA A 20 33.09 36.84 -1.58
N VAL A 21 32.02 37.06 -0.81
CA VAL A 21 31.69 38.36 -0.22
C VAL A 21 31.63 38.18 1.29
N SER A 22 32.66 38.69 1.96
CA SER A 22 32.74 38.81 3.41
C SER A 22 31.84 39.95 3.91
N SER A 23 31.03 39.69 4.95
CA SER A 23 30.46 40.70 5.84
C SER A 23 30.06 40.04 7.17
N PRO A 24 30.04 40.78 8.30
CA PRO A 24 30.54 40.30 9.58
C PRO A 24 29.48 39.63 10.48
N LEU A 25 29.93 38.63 11.23
CA LEU A 25 29.24 38.02 12.37
C LEU A 25 28.96 39.06 13.47
N PRO A 26 27.75 39.13 14.02
CA PRO A 26 27.53 39.62 15.37
C PRO A 26 27.76 38.47 16.37
N SER A 27 28.62 38.75 17.34
CA SER A 27 28.82 37.97 18.56
C SER A 27 27.51 37.74 19.30
N ILE A 28 27.14 36.47 19.53
CA ILE A 28 26.06 36.10 20.44
C ILE A 28 26.68 35.96 21.83
N ASP A 29 26.41 36.95 22.68
CA ASP A 29 26.62 36.87 24.12
C ASP A 29 25.73 35.80 24.72
N ALA A 30 26.32 34.98 25.60
CA ALA A 30 25.61 34.06 26.47
C ALA A 30 24.67 34.84 27.39
N ALA A 31 23.35 34.67 27.20
CA ALA A 31 22.33 35.21 28.10
C ALA A 31 21.52 34.07 28.74
N SER A 32 21.41 34.17 30.06
CA SER A 32 20.84 33.23 31.01
C SER A 32 19.42 32.75 30.68
N LYS A 33 19.18 31.44 30.88
CA LYS A 33 17.85 30.81 30.99
C LYS A 33 17.00 31.55 32.04
N GLY A 34 16.10 32.41 31.58
CA GLY A 34 14.95 32.86 32.34
C GLY A 34 13.82 31.84 32.19
N LYS A 35 13.30 31.33 33.31
CA LYS A 35 12.10 30.49 33.35
C LYS A 35 10.93 31.25 32.71
N ALA A 36 10.53 30.86 31.50
CA ALA A 36 9.22 31.15 30.96
C ALA A 36 8.23 30.17 31.60
N GLY A 37 7.11 30.68 32.11
CA GLY A 37 6.10 29.87 32.78
C GLY A 37 5.44 28.90 31.82
N GLU A 38 5.10 27.72 32.34
CA GLU A 38 4.12 26.81 31.74
C GLU A 38 2.82 27.58 31.50
N GLN A 39 2.59 27.97 30.25
CA GLN A 39 1.24 27.96 29.71
C GLN A 39 1.08 26.58 29.09
N ALA A 40 0.27 25.73 29.73
CA ALA A 40 -0.32 24.59 29.04
C ALA A 40 -1.09 25.18 27.84
N SER A 41 -0.58 25.00 26.63
CA SER A 41 -1.38 25.24 25.44
C SER A 41 -2.40 24.13 25.40
N GLU A 42 -3.67 24.45 25.64
CA GLU A 42 -4.75 23.59 25.19
C GLU A 42 -4.51 23.36 23.68
N SER A 43 -4.42 22.10 23.27
CA SER A 43 -4.47 21.69 21.86
C SER A 43 -5.75 22.29 21.27
N THR A 44 -5.61 23.31 20.43
CA THR A 44 -6.75 23.94 19.75
C THR A 44 -6.62 23.66 18.27
N VAL A 45 -7.56 22.87 17.73
CA VAL A 45 -7.89 22.77 16.31
C VAL A 45 -7.83 24.16 15.69
N ARG A 46 -7.15 24.31 14.56
CA ARG A 46 -7.08 25.61 13.89
C ARG A 46 -8.43 26.00 13.26
N GLU A 47 -8.68 27.29 13.13
CA GLU A 47 -9.86 27.78 12.42
C GLU A 47 -9.79 27.39 10.92
N PRO A 48 -10.92 27.07 10.28
CA PRO A 48 -10.94 26.69 8.87
C PRO A 48 -10.54 27.87 7.97
N GLU A 49 -9.73 27.59 6.95
CA GLU A 49 -9.18 28.57 6.02
C GLU A 49 -9.67 28.35 4.57
N THR A 50 -9.58 29.42 3.78
CA THR A 50 -9.90 29.34 2.35
C THR A 50 -8.73 28.71 1.58
N GLY A 51 -8.99 27.61 0.88
CA GLY A 51 -7.96 26.88 0.15
C GLY A 51 -8.20 25.37 0.14
N PHE A 52 -7.13 24.64 -0.16
CA PHE A 52 -7.10 23.19 -0.15
C PHE A 52 -6.67 22.70 1.23
N ARG A 53 -7.40 21.74 1.79
CA ARG A 53 -6.89 20.84 2.85
C ARG A 53 -6.11 19.70 2.19
N VAL A 54 -6.69 19.11 1.14
CA VAL A 54 -6.08 18.10 0.27
C VAL A 54 -6.01 18.68 -1.14
N LEU A 55 -4.87 18.58 -1.81
CA LEU A 55 -4.71 19.04 -3.19
C LEU A 55 -5.56 18.19 -4.16
N PRO A 56 -5.82 18.66 -5.39
CA PRO A 56 -6.53 17.86 -6.39
C PRO A 56 -5.85 16.52 -6.69
N TYR A 57 -6.50 15.39 -6.47
CA TYR A 57 -5.97 14.05 -6.80
C TYR A 57 -6.83 13.33 -7.84
N LEU A 58 -6.19 12.45 -8.61
CA LEU A 58 -6.76 11.77 -9.77
C LEU A 58 -7.36 10.41 -9.42
N GLN A 59 -8.56 10.13 -9.92
CA GLN A 59 -9.31 8.89 -9.69
C GLN A 59 -10.20 8.49 -10.87
N SER A 60 -10.72 7.26 -10.83
CA SER A 60 -11.51 6.62 -11.90
C SER A 60 -10.97 6.91 -13.32
N PRO A 61 -9.66 6.73 -13.57
CA PRO A 61 -9.08 6.98 -14.88
C PRO A 61 -9.64 6.01 -15.93
N THR A 62 -9.87 6.52 -17.14
CA THR A 62 -10.09 5.69 -18.33
C THR A 62 -9.31 6.29 -19.51
N SER A 63 -9.41 5.67 -20.68
CA SER A 63 -8.86 6.25 -21.91
C SER A 63 -9.58 7.53 -22.37
N THR A 64 -10.76 7.84 -21.83
CA THR A 64 -11.57 8.99 -22.29
C THR A 64 -12.16 9.84 -21.18
N SER A 65 -11.86 9.52 -19.93
CA SER A 65 -12.32 10.25 -18.75
C SER A 65 -11.32 10.23 -17.59
N MET A 66 -11.47 11.20 -16.70
CA MET A 66 -10.74 11.29 -15.44
C MET A 66 -11.63 11.96 -14.40
N THR A 67 -11.70 11.41 -13.18
CA THR A 67 -12.32 12.05 -12.02
C THR A 67 -11.25 12.74 -11.18
N ILE A 68 -11.57 13.92 -10.66
CA ILE A 68 -10.63 14.73 -9.88
C ILE A 68 -11.30 15.17 -8.60
N ASN A 69 -10.67 14.79 -7.49
CA ASN A 69 -11.16 15.01 -6.14
C ASN A 69 -10.24 15.95 -5.37
N TRP A 70 -10.79 16.71 -4.42
CA TRP A 70 -10.01 17.48 -3.43
C TRP A 70 -10.87 17.77 -2.21
N VAL A 71 -10.22 18.16 -1.11
CA VAL A 71 -10.90 18.56 0.13
C VAL A 71 -10.59 20.02 0.44
N SER A 72 -11.61 20.78 0.79
CA SER A 72 -11.47 22.14 1.34
C SER A 72 -12.07 22.23 2.74
N GLU A 73 -11.75 23.30 3.47
CA GLU A 73 -12.22 23.49 4.85
C GLU A 73 -13.45 24.39 4.97
N LEU A 74 -13.88 24.98 3.86
CA LEU A 74 -15.02 25.89 3.81
C LEU A 74 -15.97 25.47 2.70
N ASP A 75 -17.27 25.68 2.91
CA ASP A 75 -18.33 25.47 1.93
C ASP A 75 -18.26 26.49 0.78
N GLU A 76 -17.20 26.40 -0.01
CA GLU A 76 -16.89 27.31 -1.11
C GLU A 76 -16.76 26.52 -2.42
N PRO A 77 -17.65 26.70 -3.40
CA PRO A 77 -17.51 26.09 -4.72
C PRO A 77 -16.18 26.44 -5.39
N SER A 78 -15.52 25.43 -5.91
CA SER A 78 -14.27 25.55 -6.67
C SER A 78 -14.52 25.71 -8.16
N ARG A 79 -13.60 26.38 -8.86
CA ARG A 79 -13.62 26.48 -10.32
C ARG A 79 -12.51 25.64 -10.93
N VAL A 80 -12.91 24.71 -11.80
CA VAL A 80 -11.98 23.83 -12.52
C VAL A 80 -11.91 24.24 -14.00
N ILE A 81 -10.70 24.28 -14.54
CA ILE A 81 -10.44 24.58 -15.95
C ILE A 81 -9.52 23.50 -16.50
N VAL A 82 -9.98 22.81 -17.55
CA VAL A 82 -9.20 21.76 -18.23
C VAL A 82 -8.95 22.19 -19.67
N THR A 83 -7.71 22.01 -20.13
CA THR A 83 -7.30 22.32 -21.49
C THR A 83 -6.35 21.25 -22.03
N GLY A 84 -6.55 20.84 -23.26
CA GLY A 84 -5.65 19.91 -23.95
C GLY A 84 -6.06 19.74 -25.41
N PRO A 85 -5.43 18.80 -26.14
CA PRO A 85 -5.80 18.40 -27.49
C PRO A 85 -7.27 17.97 -27.60
N GLY A 86 -7.82 18.04 -28.81
CA GLY A 86 -9.20 17.61 -29.10
C GLY A 86 -10.33 18.49 -28.52
N MET A 87 -10.07 19.32 -27.50
CA MET A 87 -11.12 20.00 -26.75
C MET A 87 -11.01 21.53 -26.71
N LYS A 88 -12.15 22.22 -26.60
CA LYS A 88 -12.18 23.60 -26.09
C LYS A 88 -12.04 23.56 -24.57
N ALA A 89 -11.40 24.58 -23.99
CA ALA A 89 -11.26 24.70 -22.53
C ALA A 89 -12.58 24.40 -21.80
N LYS A 90 -12.65 23.28 -21.08
CA LYS A 90 -13.81 22.87 -20.27
C LYS A 90 -13.71 23.62 -18.94
N LYS A 91 -14.81 24.25 -18.53
CA LYS A 91 -14.91 25.00 -17.27
C LYS A 91 -16.03 24.42 -16.45
N MET A 92 -15.72 24.03 -15.22
CA MET A 92 -16.66 23.39 -14.31
C MET A 92 -16.65 24.13 -12.98
N ILE A 93 -17.72 23.95 -12.22
CA ILE A 93 -17.84 24.42 -10.85
C ILE A 93 -18.20 23.20 -10.02
N SER A 94 -17.42 22.92 -8.98
CA SER A 94 -17.70 21.81 -8.06
C SER A 94 -18.83 22.17 -7.10
N THR A 95 -19.55 21.17 -6.61
CA THR A 95 -20.43 21.32 -5.46
C THR A 95 -19.75 20.69 -4.23
N PRO A 96 -19.31 21.48 -3.23
CA PRO A 96 -18.77 20.93 -1.99
C PRO A 96 -19.80 20.04 -1.27
N ARG A 97 -19.35 18.93 -0.70
CA ARG A 97 -20.12 18.05 0.17
C ARG A 97 -19.42 17.95 1.52
N TYR A 98 -20.13 18.29 2.59
CA TYR A 98 -19.59 18.14 3.94
C TYR A 98 -19.33 16.68 4.28
N MET A 99 -18.17 16.39 4.87
CA MET A 99 -17.75 15.06 5.30
C MET A 99 -17.76 14.99 6.83
N ASP A 100 -18.93 14.72 7.40
CA ASP A 100 -19.14 14.71 8.86
C ASP A 100 -18.38 13.58 9.58
N LEU A 101 -18.16 12.45 8.90
CA LEU A 101 -17.32 11.37 9.44
C LEU A 101 -15.85 11.77 9.63
N MET A 102 -15.39 12.85 9.00
CA MET A 102 -14.00 13.33 9.08
C MET A 102 -13.77 14.32 10.22
N GLU A 103 -14.75 14.52 11.09
CA GLU A 103 -14.53 15.29 12.30
C GLU A 103 -13.63 14.54 13.28
N TYR A 104 -12.74 15.28 13.95
CA TYR A 104 -11.92 14.78 15.02
C TYR A 104 -12.79 14.34 16.20
N THR A 105 -12.49 13.17 16.75
CA THR A 105 -13.07 12.71 18.00
C THR A 105 -12.40 13.39 19.19
N GLN A 106 -13.05 13.37 20.35
CA GLN A 106 -12.44 13.91 21.57
C GLN A 106 -11.12 13.21 21.93
N LYS A 107 -11.00 11.90 21.62
CA LYS A 107 -9.76 11.14 21.88
C LYS A 107 -8.60 11.64 21.02
N GLU A 108 -8.87 11.97 19.76
CA GLU A 108 -7.87 12.52 18.83
C GLU A 108 -7.43 13.92 19.25
N LEU A 109 -8.37 14.75 19.71
CA LEU A 109 -8.08 16.11 20.20
C LEU A 109 -7.20 16.13 21.46
N GLU A 110 -7.36 15.13 22.32
CA GLU A 110 -6.66 14.96 23.60
C GLU A 110 -5.41 14.08 23.51
N GLN A 111 -5.10 13.54 22.32
CA GLN A 111 -4.03 12.57 22.13
C GLN A 111 -2.66 13.17 22.38
N GLU A 112 -1.77 12.36 22.96
CA GLU A 112 -0.34 12.61 23.08
C GLU A 112 0.40 11.51 22.32
N LEU A 113 1.33 11.88 21.45
CA LEU A 113 2.14 10.95 20.66
C LEU A 113 3.55 10.91 21.22
N THR A 114 3.93 9.77 21.81
CA THR A 114 5.22 9.56 22.47
C THR A 114 5.84 8.24 22.05
N TYR A 115 7.07 8.28 21.56
CA TYR A 115 7.86 7.14 21.10
C TYR A 115 8.97 6.82 22.09
N ASP A 116 9.12 5.52 22.41
CA ASP A 116 10.26 4.98 23.17
C ASP A 116 11.05 4.07 22.22
N SER A 117 12.24 4.53 21.85
CA SER A 117 13.14 3.83 20.92
C SER A 117 13.82 2.61 21.55
N GLY A 118 13.69 2.37 22.86
CA GLY A 118 14.30 1.24 23.55
C GLY A 118 15.75 1.46 24.01
N ASN A 119 16.40 2.56 23.61
CA ASN A 119 17.74 2.96 24.09
C ASN A 119 17.70 3.98 25.26
N GLY A 120 16.52 4.23 25.82
CA GLY A 120 16.30 5.21 26.90
C GLY A 120 16.05 6.64 26.44
N VAL A 121 15.97 6.88 25.12
CA VAL A 121 15.46 8.12 24.54
C VAL A 121 13.95 8.02 24.34
N ILE A 122 13.24 9.03 24.83
CA ILE A 122 11.79 9.19 24.66
C ILE A 122 11.55 10.51 23.94
N GLU A 123 10.77 10.43 22.86
CA GLU A 123 10.42 11.57 22.01
C GLU A 123 8.91 11.78 22.02
N THR A 124 8.48 13.04 21.95
CA THR A 124 7.07 13.39 22.03
C THR A 124 6.78 14.51 21.04
N LEU A 125 5.77 14.33 20.18
CA LEU A 125 5.30 15.40 19.33
C LEU A 125 4.57 16.46 20.16
N PRO A 126 4.72 17.76 19.85
CA PRO A 126 3.94 18.80 20.52
C PRO A 126 2.43 18.51 20.41
N PRO A 127 1.66 18.45 21.51
CA PRO A 127 0.26 18.06 21.45
C PRO A 127 -0.55 18.90 20.46
N GLY A 128 -1.26 18.21 19.56
CA GLY A 128 -2.09 18.83 18.53
C GLY A 128 -1.33 19.41 17.34
N SER A 129 -0.01 19.19 17.21
CA SER A 129 0.77 19.69 16.06
C SER A 129 0.34 19.09 14.72
N TRP A 130 -0.35 17.95 14.76
CA TRP A 130 -0.90 17.23 13.61
C TRP A 130 -2.38 17.54 13.33
N LEU A 131 -3.01 18.40 14.14
CA LEU A 131 -4.43 18.72 13.99
C LEU A 131 -4.63 19.90 13.05
N GLU A 132 -5.47 19.68 12.04
CA GLU A 132 -5.92 20.70 11.09
C GLU A 132 -7.23 21.35 11.59
N SER A 133 -8.04 21.92 10.69
CA SER A 133 -9.39 22.36 11.06
C SER A 133 -10.34 21.16 11.22
N ASN A 134 -11.45 21.33 11.95
CA ASN A 134 -12.45 20.28 12.07
C ASN A 134 -13.56 20.38 11.00
N SER A 135 -13.24 20.90 9.82
CA SER A 135 -14.22 21.13 8.75
C SER A 135 -13.69 20.59 7.43
N ASN A 136 -14.48 19.74 6.78
CA ASN A 136 -14.08 18.98 5.61
C ASN A 136 -15.18 19.00 4.56
N TYR A 137 -14.85 19.46 3.35
CA TYR A 137 -15.74 19.50 2.21
C TYR A 137 -15.08 18.81 1.02
N LYS A 138 -15.57 17.62 0.63
CA LYS A 138 -15.14 16.95 -0.60
C LYS A 138 -15.71 17.68 -1.81
N HIS A 139 -14.87 17.79 -2.82
CA HIS A 139 -15.25 18.20 -4.15
C HIS A 139 -14.87 17.10 -5.12
N SER A 140 -15.71 16.89 -6.14
CA SER A 140 -15.48 15.94 -7.21
C SER A 140 -15.96 16.53 -8.53
N VAL A 141 -15.17 16.34 -9.60
CA VAL A 141 -15.58 16.61 -10.99
C VAL A 141 -15.06 15.51 -11.91
N THR A 142 -15.94 15.02 -12.80
CA THR A 142 -15.55 14.08 -13.86
C THR A 142 -15.41 14.80 -15.19
N ILE A 143 -14.33 14.50 -15.90
CA ILE A 143 -13.99 15.09 -17.18
C ILE A 143 -14.14 14.03 -18.27
N ASP A 144 -15.30 13.98 -18.91
CA ASP A 144 -15.50 13.09 -20.07
C ASP A 144 -15.09 13.71 -21.40
N GLY A 145 -14.97 12.83 -22.41
CA GLY A 145 -14.73 13.18 -23.81
C GLY A 145 -13.29 13.56 -24.08
N LEU A 146 -12.36 12.97 -23.32
CA LEU A 146 -10.92 13.08 -23.53
C LEU A 146 -10.48 12.13 -24.64
N GLU A 147 -9.36 12.44 -25.28
CA GLU A 147 -8.68 11.57 -26.24
C GLU A 147 -7.77 10.60 -25.46
N PRO A 148 -7.65 9.32 -25.86
CA PRO A 148 -6.69 8.39 -25.28
C PRO A 148 -5.24 8.85 -25.42
N ASP A 149 -4.37 8.39 -24.54
CA ASP A 149 -2.91 8.63 -24.60
C ASP A 149 -2.58 10.13 -24.79
N THR A 150 -3.23 10.98 -23.99
CA THR A 150 -3.18 12.43 -24.19
C THR A 150 -3.03 13.19 -22.87
N THR A 151 -1.99 14.02 -22.81
CA THR A 151 -1.78 14.94 -21.69
C THR A 151 -2.75 16.14 -21.70
N TYR A 152 -3.42 16.37 -20.58
CA TYR A 152 -4.27 17.53 -20.30
C TYR A 152 -3.66 18.41 -19.20
N ASN A 153 -3.84 19.73 -19.31
CA ASN A 153 -3.51 20.68 -18.24
C ASN A 153 -4.77 20.99 -17.44
N ILE A 154 -4.64 21.03 -16.12
CA ILE A 154 -5.71 21.38 -15.21
C ILE A 154 -5.34 22.56 -14.30
N ILE A 155 -6.32 23.43 -14.07
CA ILE A 155 -6.26 24.49 -13.06
C ILE A 155 -7.48 24.35 -12.15
N VAL A 156 -7.24 24.13 -10.85
CA VAL A 156 -8.27 24.14 -9.80
C VAL A 156 -8.12 25.40 -8.95
N LYS A 157 -9.21 26.14 -8.78
CA LYS A 157 -9.27 27.37 -7.98
C LYS A 157 -10.21 27.20 -6.81
N GLN A 158 -9.65 26.95 -5.64
CA GLN A 158 -10.35 26.86 -4.36
C GLN A 158 -10.14 28.15 -3.56
N GLY A 159 -11.19 28.97 -3.47
CA GLY A 159 -11.13 30.25 -2.78
C GLY A 159 -10.02 31.17 -3.33
N LYS A 160 -9.03 31.49 -2.48
CA LYS A 160 -7.87 32.32 -2.86
C LYS A 160 -6.68 31.54 -3.43
N LYS A 161 -6.70 30.21 -3.31
CA LYS A 161 -5.60 29.35 -3.75
C LYS A 161 -5.86 28.89 -5.19
N THR A 162 -4.79 28.55 -5.89
CA THR A 162 -4.86 27.97 -7.24
C THR A 162 -3.80 26.89 -7.32
N HIS A 163 -4.22 25.69 -7.68
CA HIS A 163 -3.34 24.59 -7.99
C HIS A 163 -3.37 24.35 -9.50
N THR A 164 -2.23 24.02 -10.09
CA THR A 164 -2.08 23.78 -11.53
C THR A 164 -1.22 22.55 -11.70
N SER A 165 -1.76 21.57 -12.43
CA SER A 165 -1.09 20.30 -12.69
C SER A 165 -1.40 19.83 -14.13
N LYS A 166 -0.94 18.64 -14.48
CA LYS A 166 -1.24 17.93 -15.72
C LYS A 166 -1.60 16.48 -15.39
N PHE A 167 -2.34 15.83 -16.27
CA PHE A 167 -2.57 14.38 -16.18
C PHE A 167 -2.60 13.79 -17.58
N GLU A 168 -2.29 12.50 -17.68
CA GLU A 168 -2.40 11.67 -18.88
C GLU A 168 -3.68 10.85 -18.82
N THR A 169 -4.39 10.70 -19.93
CA THR A 169 -5.40 9.63 -20.07
C THR A 169 -4.70 8.33 -20.44
N PHE A 170 -5.26 7.20 -19.99
CA PHE A 170 -4.73 5.91 -20.41
C PHE A 170 -4.82 5.76 -21.95
N PRO A 171 -3.90 4.98 -22.54
CA PRO A 171 -4.02 4.65 -23.95
C PRO A 171 -5.22 3.75 -24.21
N ASP A 172 -5.56 3.58 -25.48
CA ASP A 172 -6.46 2.52 -25.89
C ASP A 172 -5.70 1.19 -26.12
N GLN A 173 -6.44 0.08 -26.23
CA GLN A 173 -5.86 -1.26 -26.37
C GLN A 173 -4.99 -1.42 -27.63
N GLU A 174 -5.26 -0.67 -28.71
CA GLU A 174 -4.60 -0.81 -30.00
C GLU A 174 -3.37 0.12 -30.13
N ASN A 175 -3.44 1.31 -29.54
CA ASN A 175 -2.50 2.42 -29.70
C ASN A 175 -1.80 2.72 -28.37
N TRP A 176 -0.75 1.95 -28.10
CA TRP A 176 0.15 2.09 -26.96
C TRP A 176 1.50 1.47 -27.34
N ASP A 177 2.56 1.86 -26.64
CA ASP A 177 3.92 1.33 -26.82
C ASP A 177 4.49 0.75 -25.51
N GLU A 178 4.42 1.51 -24.42
CA GLU A 178 4.93 1.16 -23.10
C GLU A 178 3.92 1.61 -22.02
N LEU A 179 3.84 0.87 -20.91
CA LEU A 179 3.09 1.25 -19.70
C LEU A 179 3.91 0.85 -18.47
N SER A 180 3.91 1.66 -17.42
CA SER A 180 4.56 1.36 -16.14
C SER A 180 3.57 1.53 -15.00
N LEU A 181 3.39 0.48 -14.20
CA LEU A 181 2.54 0.47 -13.02
C LEU A 181 3.42 0.21 -11.79
N ILE A 182 3.16 0.89 -10.69
CA ILE A 182 3.86 0.64 -9.43
C ILE A 182 2.87 0.20 -8.36
N ALA A 183 3.18 -0.90 -7.68
CA ALA A 183 2.39 -1.49 -6.62
C ALA A 183 3.14 -1.50 -5.28
N PHE A 184 2.44 -1.16 -4.21
CA PHE A 184 2.90 -1.27 -2.82
C PHE A 184 1.69 -1.34 -1.89
N SER A 185 1.92 -1.69 -0.63
CA SER A 185 0.87 -1.76 0.40
C SER A 185 1.46 -1.39 1.76
N ASP A 186 0.58 -1.22 2.76
CA ASP A 186 0.99 -1.05 4.16
C ASP A 186 1.81 0.24 4.33
N THR A 187 1.23 1.34 3.79
CA THR A 187 1.76 2.68 4.07
C THR A 187 1.44 3.09 5.50
N GLU A 188 0.31 2.58 6.04
CA GLU A 188 -0.21 2.78 7.41
C GLU A 188 0.09 4.17 7.97
N THR A 189 -0.15 5.20 7.17
CA THR A 189 0.29 6.56 7.53
C THR A 189 -0.38 7.04 8.81
N GLU A 190 0.41 7.65 9.69
CA GLU A 190 -0.09 8.42 10.82
C GLU A 190 0.96 9.41 11.33
N PRO A 191 0.57 10.45 12.10
CA PRO A 191 1.54 11.43 12.61
C PRO A 191 2.62 10.82 13.51
N TYR A 192 2.34 9.67 14.13
CA TYR A 192 3.33 8.94 14.94
C TYR A 192 4.53 8.43 14.11
N GLY A 193 4.35 8.24 12.81
CA GLY A 193 5.40 7.82 11.88
C GLY A 193 6.55 8.82 11.73
N GLU A 194 6.39 10.08 12.18
CA GLU A 194 7.51 11.04 12.30
C GLU A 194 8.52 10.63 13.40
N LEU A 195 8.08 9.83 14.38
CA LEU A 195 8.92 9.39 15.50
C LEU A 195 9.37 7.94 15.35
N GLU A 196 8.50 7.08 14.81
CA GLU A 196 8.72 5.64 14.88
C GLU A 196 9.72 5.14 13.84
N HIS A 197 10.83 4.61 14.35
CA HIS A 197 11.65 3.66 13.62
C HIS A 197 11.13 2.24 13.89
N ARG A 198 11.00 1.42 12.86
CA ARG A 198 10.48 0.05 12.99
C ARG A 198 11.58 -0.93 13.35
N GLU A 199 11.28 -1.98 14.09
CA GLU A 199 12.26 -3.05 14.28
C GLU A 199 12.63 -3.64 12.92
N TRP A 200 13.92 -3.88 12.73
CA TRP A 200 14.41 -4.38 11.46
C TRP A 200 14.68 -5.87 11.61
N GLU A 201 13.75 -6.72 11.14
CA GLU A 201 13.92 -8.16 11.29
C GLU A 201 15.14 -8.68 10.51
N LEU A 202 15.69 -9.79 11.01
CA LEU A 202 16.83 -10.48 10.43
C LEU A 202 16.48 -11.96 10.39
N HIS A 203 16.69 -12.61 9.24
CA HIS A 203 16.34 -14.00 9.08
C HIS A 203 17.24 -14.92 9.94
N PRO A 204 16.69 -15.78 10.80
CA PRO A 204 17.48 -16.49 11.81
C PRO A 204 18.36 -17.61 11.24
N VAL A 205 18.01 -18.16 10.07
CA VAL A 205 18.78 -19.23 9.41
C VAL A 205 19.85 -18.72 8.43
N ASN A 206 19.53 -17.70 7.62
CA ASN A 206 20.41 -17.14 6.60
C ASN A 206 20.59 -15.61 6.77
N PRO A 207 21.10 -15.11 7.90
CA PRO A 207 21.11 -13.66 8.16
C PRO A 207 22.15 -12.88 7.35
N TYR A 208 23.27 -13.53 6.98
CA TYR A 208 24.45 -12.83 6.48
C TYR A 208 25.06 -13.52 5.26
N ALA A 209 25.39 -12.72 4.24
CA ALA A 209 26.05 -13.19 3.04
C ALA A 209 27.46 -13.71 3.35
N PRO A 210 28.02 -14.64 2.54
CA PRO A 210 29.36 -15.18 2.77
C PRO A 210 30.44 -14.08 2.89
N GLY A 211 31.12 -14.04 4.04
CA GLY A 211 32.20 -13.07 4.31
C GLY A 211 31.73 -11.75 4.93
N SER A 212 30.43 -11.60 5.18
CA SER A 212 29.83 -10.48 5.92
C SER A 212 30.26 -10.49 7.38
N GLU A 213 30.37 -9.30 7.98
CA GLU A 213 30.37 -9.14 9.44
C GLU A 213 28.93 -9.21 9.98
N GLU A 214 28.76 -9.51 11.27
CA GLU A 214 27.42 -9.45 11.88
C GLU A 214 26.90 -8.00 11.91
N ARG A 215 25.59 -7.79 11.83
CA ARG A 215 24.92 -6.48 12.01
C ARG A 215 25.36 -5.82 13.34
N PRO A 216 25.40 -4.48 13.45
CA PRO A 216 25.56 -3.82 14.74
C PRO A 216 24.58 -4.37 15.80
N GLY A 217 25.10 -4.73 16.99
CA GLY A 217 24.32 -5.30 18.08
C GLY A 217 24.11 -4.35 19.26
N GLU A 218 23.68 -4.90 20.39
CA GLU A 218 23.40 -4.16 21.63
C GLU A 218 24.59 -3.30 22.09
N GLY A 219 24.31 -2.04 22.42
CA GLY A 219 25.29 -1.05 22.85
C GLY A 219 26.24 -0.55 21.75
N SER A 220 25.95 -0.87 20.49
CA SER A 220 26.67 -0.27 19.36
C SER A 220 26.25 1.19 19.15
N ALA A 221 27.07 1.98 18.44
CA ALA A 221 26.70 3.35 18.08
C ALA A 221 25.43 3.44 17.20
N PHE A 222 25.05 2.34 16.53
CA PHE A 222 23.82 2.27 15.76
C PHE A 222 22.60 2.13 16.70
N ASP A 223 22.67 1.20 17.66
CA ASP A 223 21.67 1.01 18.72
C ASP A 223 21.51 2.26 19.60
N GLU A 224 22.61 2.89 20.02
CA GLU A 224 22.57 4.15 20.76
C GLU A 224 21.87 5.28 19.99
N LYS A 225 21.86 5.23 18.65
CA LYS A 225 21.25 6.25 17.81
C LYS A 225 19.77 5.98 17.52
N TYR A 226 19.48 4.81 16.96
CA TYR A 226 18.14 4.47 16.46
C TYR A 226 17.32 3.65 17.44
N GLY A 227 17.98 3.02 18.40
CA GLY A 227 17.35 2.17 19.39
C GLY A 227 17.16 0.73 18.93
N ASN A 228 16.34 0.02 19.68
CA ASN A 228 16.18 -1.42 19.57
C ASN A 228 14.79 -1.90 20.01
N LYS A 229 14.50 -3.16 19.71
CA LYS A 229 13.32 -3.88 20.18
C LYS A 229 13.62 -5.37 20.23
N ASP A 230 13.11 -6.04 21.27
CA ASP A 230 13.08 -7.51 21.30
C ASP A 230 11.86 -8.03 20.53
N ARG A 231 12.09 -8.94 19.59
CA ARG A 231 11.05 -9.67 18.85
C ARG A 231 11.51 -11.08 18.56
N ASN A 232 10.64 -12.07 18.75
CA ASN A 232 10.98 -13.50 18.59
C ASN A 232 12.26 -13.88 19.38
N ASP A 233 12.39 -13.45 20.64
CA ASP A 233 13.60 -13.61 21.49
C ASP A 233 14.91 -13.07 20.86
N MET A 234 14.84 -12.27 19.80
CA MET A 234 15.98 -11.64 19.15
C MET A 234 16.05 -10.17 19.52
N PHE A 235 17.25 -9.71 19.87
CA PHE A 235 17.57 -8.30 19.92
C PHE A 235 17.64 -7.77 18.49
N LEU A 236 16.77 -6.83 18.14
CA LEU A 236 16.77 -6.17 16.84
C LEU A 236 17.08 -4.68 17.01
N VAL A 237 17.99 -4.16 16.20
CA VAL A 237 18.13 -2.72 16.02
C VAL A 237 16.94 -2.18 15.22
N ARG A 238 16.64 -0.90 15.42
CA ARG A 238 15.61 -0.17 14.68
C ARG A 238 16.12 0.25 13.29
N TYR A 239 15.27 0.23 12.28
CA TYR A 239 15.61 0.64 10.92
C TYR A 239 16.03 2.13 10.90
N PRO A 240 17.02 2.55 10.10
CA PRO A 240 17.59 3.89 10.21
C PRO A 240 16.69 5.02 9.66
N LEU A 241 15.58 4.68 9.01
CA LEU A 241 14.54 5.62 8.58
C LEU A 241 13.33 5.47 9.49
N ASP A 242 12.77 6.58 9.95
CA ASP A 242 11.41 6.61 10.50
C ASP A 242 10.38 6.40 9.37
N GLN A 243 9.15 6.00 9.72
CA GLN A 243 8.11 5.65 8.74
C GLN A 243 7.78 6.82 7.79
N GLN A 244 7.71 8.05 8.30
CA GLN A 244 7.42 9.24 7.48
C GLN A 244 8.53 9.47 6.44
N THR A 245 9.79 9.42 6.88
CA THR A 245 10.96 9.55 5.99
C THR A 245 11.02 8.41 4.99
N ALA A 246 10.77 7.17 5.42
CA ALA A 246 10.75 5.99 4.56
C ALA A 246 9.73 6.15 3.43
N LEU A 247 8.49 6.54 3.74
CA LEU A 247 7.46 6.75 2.72
C LEU A 247 7.83 7.87 1.76
N ASN A 248 8.32 9.00 2.27
CA ASN A 248 8.73 10.13 1.46
C ASN A 248 9.86 9.78 0.48
N GLU A 249 10.86 9.05 0.93
CA GLU A 249 11.96 8.60 0.08
C GLU A 249 11.46 7.56 -0.95
N ASN A 250 10.57 6.65 -0.55
CA ASN A 250 9.99 5.66 -1.47
C ASN A 250 9.19 6.36 -2.57
N LEU A 251 8.28 7.28 -2.21
CA LEU A 251 7.49 8.07 -3.16
C LEU A 251 8.36 8.91 -4.09
N ALA A 252 9.50 9.45 -3.62
CA ALA A 252 10.42 10.19 -4.48
C ALA A 252 11.06 9.31 -5.58
N HIS A 253 11.38 8.05 -5.26
CA HIS A 253 11.88 7.10 -6.27
C HIS A 253 10.77 6.59 -7.20
N ILE A 254 9.55 6.42 -6.69
CA ILE A 254 8.38 6.08 -7.49
C ILE A 254 8.07 7.22 -8.46
N GLU A 255 8.02 8.47 -8.01
CA GLU A 255 7.80 9.63 -8.88
C GLU A 255 8.90 9.76 -9.94
N ALA A 256 10.15 9.49 -9.59
CA ALA A 256 11.26 9.49 -10.54
C ALA A 256 11.17 8.37 -11.60
N ALA A 257 10.41 7.30 -11.32
CA ALA A 257 10.11 6.24 -12.29
C ALA A 257 8.97 6.60 -13.25
N ASP A 258 8.22 7.68 -12.97
CA ASP A 258 7.14 8.23 -13.83
C ASP A 258 6.06 7.18 -14.20
N PRO A 259 5.41 6.50 -13.22
CA PRO A 259 4.42 5.47 -13.51
C PRO A 259 3.10 6.07 -14.01
N ASP A 260 2.39 5.30 -14.82
CA ASP A 260 1.06 5.61 -15.34
C ASP A 260 -0.03 5.49 -14.27
N ALA A 261 0.15 4.63 -13.27
CA ALA A 261 -0.74 4.51 -12.12
C ALA A 261 -0.06 3.90 -10.89
N LEU A 262 -0.59 4.22 -9.70
CA LEU A 262 -0.21 3.61 -8.43
C LEU A 262 -1.29 2.64 -7.96
N LEU A 263 -0.90 1.41 -7.71
CA LEU A 263 -1.75 0.39 -7.09
C LEU A 263 -1.37 0.32 -5.61
N ILE A 264 -2.32 0.61 -4.72
CA ILE A 264 -2.09 0.56 -3.28
C ILE A 264 -2.93 -0.57 -2.71
N ALA A 265 -2.32 -1.72 -2.44
CA ALA A 265 -3.04 -2.95 -2.11
C ALA A 265 -3.51 -3.00 -0.64
N GLY A 266 -4.15 -1.93 -0.16
CA GLY A 266 -4.75 -1.83 1.18
C GLY A 266 -3.83 -1.23 2.24
N ASP A 267 -4.42 -1.01 3.41
CA ASP A 267 -3.77 -0.50 4.62
C ASP A 267 -3.05 0.84 4.39
N LEU A 268 -3.85 1.81 3.96
CA LEU A 268 -3.40 3.13 3.54
C LEU A 268 -3.00 4.00 4.74
N SER A 269 -3.79 3.94 5.80
CA SER A 269 -3.67 4.75 7.00
C SER A 269 -3.66 3.83 8.23
N GLN A 270 -3.03 4.23 9.35
CA GLN A 270 -3.00 3.44 10.60
C GLN A 270 -4.37 3.40 11.30
N GLY A 271 -5.38 2.89 10.60
CA GLY A 271 -6.77 2.83 10.99
C GLY A 271 -7.59 3.94 10.38
N SER A 272 -8.44 3.58 9.42
CA SER A 272 -9.28 4.54 8.70
C SER A 272 -10.32 5.23 9.58
N GLY A 273 -10.62 4.74 10.79
CA GLY A 273 -11.47 5.48 11.73
C GLY A 273 -10.75 6.61 12.46
N TYR A 274 -9.43 6.74 12.32
CA TYR A 274 -8.58 7.75 12.96
C TYR A 274 -8.27 8.89 11.98
N GLN A 275 -8.87 10.07 12.18
CA GLN A 275 -8.80 11.16 11.20
C GLN A 275 -7.38 11.72 10.97
N PRO A 276 -6.54 11.92 11.99
CA PRO A 276 -5.16 12.35 11.79
C PRO A 276 -4.33 11.43 10.87
N ALA A 277 -4.64 10.13 10.81
CA ALA A 277 -3.98 9.22 9.88
C ALA A 277 -4.33 9.54 8.42
N TRP A 278 -5.58 9.91 8.13
CA TRP A 278 -5.95 10.42 6.80
C TRP A 278 -5.31 11.76 6.47
N ASP A 279 -5.19 12.66 7.45
CA ASP A 279 -4.49 13.92 7.24
C ASP A 279 -3.01 13.66 6.88
N GLU A 280 -2.36 12.72 7.55
CA GLU A 280 -0.99 12.30 7.23
C GLU A 280 -0.89 11.65 5.84
N PHE A 281 -1.79 10.71 5.51
CA PHE A 281 -1.87 10.10 4.17
C PHE A 281 -1.85 11.17 3.08
N TRP A 282 -2.72 12.17 3.21
CA TRP A 282 -2.82 13.22 2.20
C TRP A 282 -1.64 14.17 2.18
N ARG A 283 -0.89 14.35 3.29
CA ARG A 283 0.39 15.08 3.26
C ARG A 283 1.41 14.38 2.37
N HIS A 284 1.42 13.05 2.35
CA HIS A 284 2.32 12.25 1.51
C HIS A 284 1.92 12.26 0.04
N PHE A 285 0.64 12.13 -0.29
CA PHE A 285 0.20 11.90 -1.69
C PHE A 285 -0.32 13.14 -2.41
N ALA A 286 -0.90 14.11 -1.70
CA ALA A 286 -1.53 15.31 -2.29
C ALA A 286 -1.47 16.51 -1.34
N GLY A 287 -0.29 16.82 -0.80
CA GLY A 287 -0.14 17.76 0.30
C GLY A 287 1.28 18.29 0.50
N ASP A 288 1.75 18.26 1.75
CA ASP A 288 2.96 18.96 2.20
C ASP A 288 4.26 18.34 1.69
N PHE A 289 4.30 17.01 1.55
CA PHE A 289 5.51 16.27 1.18
C PHE A 289 5.60 16.11 -0.33
N THR A 290 4.51 15.68 -0.97
CA THR A 290 4.42 15.56 -2.43
C THR A 290 3.06 15.99 -2.95
N ASP A 291 2.98 16.28 -4.24
CA ASP A 291 1.73 16.47 -4.97
C ASP A 291 1.53 15.39 -6.04
N PHE A 292 2.08 14.20 -5.79
CA PHE A 292 2.18 13.11 -6.77
C PHE A 292 0.82 12.63 -7.29
N ALA A 293 -0.17 12.47 -6.39
CA ALA A 293 -1.52 12.05 -6.77
C ALA A 293 -2.27 13.11 -7.60
N THR A 294 -1.71 14.32 -7.76
CA THR A 294 -2.29 15.37 -8.63
C THR A 294 -2.06 15.12 -10.12
N HIS A 295 -1.10 14.25 -10.46
CA HIS A 295 -0.73 13.95 -11.83
C HIS A 295 -0.63 12.45 -12.14
N THR A 296 -0.61 11.59 -11.13
CA THR A 296 -0.65 10.13 -11.28
C THR A 296 -1.85 9.55 -10.52
N PRO A 297 -2.71 8.72 -11.15
CA PRO A 297 -3.90 8.17 -10.51
C PRO A 297 -3.58 7.14 -9.43
N LEU A 298 -4.36 7.19 -8.34
CA LEU A 298 -4.34 6.22 -7.26
C LEU A 298 -5.44 5.17 -7.47
N LEU A 299 -5.07 3.89 -7.43
CA LEU A 299 -5.97 2.74 -7.52
C LEU A 299 -5.86 1.90 -6.22
N PRO A 300 -6.51 2.33 -5.13
CA PRO A 300 -6.41 1.65 -3.83
C PRO A 300 -7.36 0.44 -3.73
N ALA A 301 -6.93 -0.56 -2.96
CA ALA A 301 -7.78 -1.61 -2.40
C ALA A 301 -8.11 -1.30 -0.93
N ILE A 302 -9.10 -2.02 -0.38
CA ILE A 302 -9.45 -1.96 1.06
C ILE A 302 -8.72 -3.10 1.80
N GLY A 303 -8.05 -2.77 2.90
CA GLY A 303 -7.46 -3.69 3.86
C GLY A 303 -8.11 -3.67 5.24
N ASN A 304 -7.54 -4.41 6.20
CA ASN A 304 -8.08 -4.52 7.55
C ASN A 304 -7.96 -3.22 8.35
N TRP A 305 -7.00 -2.34 8.04
CA TRP A 305 -6.92 -1.02 8.64
C TRP A 305 -8.04 -0.10 8.12
N GLU A 306 -8.56 -0.34 6.91
CA GLU A 306 -9.76 0.36 6.44
C GLU A 306 -11.03 0.01 7.22
N THR A 307 -11.05 -1.12 7.94
CA THR A 307 -12.15 -1.49 8.85
C THR A 307 -11.81 -1.30 10.33
N TYR A 308 -10.70 -0.63 10.65
CA TYR A 308 -10.20 -0.42 12.02
C TYR A 308 -10.18 1.05 12.44
N ALA A 309 -10.68 1.34 13.64
CA ALA A 309 -10.80 2.72 14.13
C ALA A 309 -9.65 3.20 15.03
N SER A 310 -8.57 2.44 15.18
CA SER A 310 -7.43 2.78 16.03
C SER A 310 -7.86 3.22 17.44
N ILE A 311 -7.38 4.36 17.94
CA ILE A 311 -7.72 4.89 19.26
C ILE A 311 -9.22 5.11 19.48
N ASN A 312 -10.02 5.20 18.40
CA ASN A 312 -11.47 5.37 18.43
C ASN A 312 -12.24 4.07 18.69
N GLY A 313 -11.55 3.00 19.09
CA GLY A 313 -12.18 1.76 19.57
C GLY A 313 -11.89 0.54 18.71
N GLY A 314 -10.86 0.59 17.86
CA GLY A 314 -10.46 -0.51 16.98
C GLY A 314 -11.63 -1.04 16.13
N TYR A 315 -11.86 -2.35 16.15
CA TYR A 315 -13.01 -2.98 15.49
C TYR A 315 -14.36 -2.82 16.23
N GLY A 316 -14.38 -2.11 17.36
CA GLY A 316 -15.55 -2.00 18.25
C GLY A 316 -15.69 -3.16 19.24
N SER A 317 -16.89 -3.28 19.83
CA SER A 317 -17.24 -4.40 20.73
C SER A 317 -18.31 -5.29 20.11
N GLU A 318 -18.61 -6.43 20.74
CA GLU A 318 -19.71 -7.30 20.32
C GLU A 318 -21.06 -6.56 20.26
N GLU A 319 -21.29 -5.60 21.15
CA GLU A 319 -22.53 -4.81 21.21
C GLU A 319 -22.55 -3.63 20.23
N ASP A 320 -21.38 -3.16 19.81
CA ASP A 320 -21.23 -1.96 18.98
C ASP A 320 -20.07 -2.07 17.99
N ARG A 321 -20.41 -2.40 16.74
CA ARG A 321 -19.49 -2.41 15.58
C ARG A 321 -19.49 -1.09 14.80
N SER A 322 -20.03 -0.01 15.35
CA SER A 322 -19.96 1.31 14.70
C SER A 322 -18.54 1.76 14.38
N PRO A 323 -17.48 1.47 15.16
CA PRO A 323 -16.11 1.86 14.79
C PRO A 323 -15.65 1.26 13.46
N ALA A 324 -15.94 -0.03 13.20
CA ALA A 324 -15.57 -0.67 11.95
C ALA A 324 -16.33 -0.08 10.75
N VAL A 325 -17.64 0.15 10.93
CA VAL A 325 -18.48 0.79 9.90
C VAL A 325 -18.00 2.21 9.59
N ILE A 326 -17.72 3.02 10.61
CA ILE A 326 -17.22 4.39 10.44
C ILE A 326 -15.90 4.37 9.68
N SER A 327 -14.97 3.49 10.06
CA SER A 327 -13.66 3.37 9.43
C SER A 327 -13.78 3.10 7.93
N ARG A 328 -14.58 2.08 7.56
CA ARG A 328 -14.80 1.72 6.17
C ARG A 328 -15.48 2.84 5.39
N ASN A 329 -16.42 3.53 6.03
CA ASN A 329 -17.10 4.66 5.40
C ASN A 329 -16.20 5.88 5.26
N LYS A 330 -15.16 6.05 6.10
CA LYS A 330 -14.18 7.12 5.89
C LYS A 330 -13.37 6.90 4.61
N TYR A 331 -12.97 5.66 4.32
CA TYR A 331 -12.35 5.31 3.04
C TYR A 331 -13.24 5.73 1.86
N HIS A 332 -14.52 5.33 1.87
CA HIS A 332 -15.48 5.68 0.80
C HIS A 332 -15.79 7.18 0.68
N GLU A 333 -15.55 7.95 1.75
CA GLU A 333 -15.66 9.40 1.67
C GLU A 333 -14.52 10.00 0.85
N TYR A 334 -13.29 9.48 0.93
CA TYR A 334 -12.13 9.99 0.20
C TYR A 334 -12.07 9.52 -1.26
N PHE A 335 -12.32 8.25 -1.51
CA PHE A 335 -12.10 7.67 -2.83
C PHE A 335 -13.41 7.61 -3.64
N ASP A 336 -13.34 8.02 -4.92
CA ASP A 336 -14.34 7.71 -5.94
C ASP A 336 -13.68 6.74 -6.95
N THR A 337 -14.09 5.48 -7.00
CA THR A 337 -13.62 4.49 -7.99
C THR A 337 -14.73 4.20 -9.01
N PRO A 338 -14.50 3.39 -10.06
CA PRO A 338 -15.57 2.96 -10.94
C PRO A 338 -16.66 2.13 -10.24
N GLY A 339 -16.33 1.48 -9.13
CA GLY A 339 -17.24 0.60 -8.39
C GLY A 339 -17.80 -0.55 -9.24
N ASP A 340 -18.95 -1.07 -8.79
CA ASP A 340 -19.78 -2.02 -9.52
C ASP A 340 -21.17 -1.40 -9.77
N GLU A 341 -21.49 -1.15 -11.05
CA GLU A 341 -22.75 -0.50 -11.44
C GLU A 341 -23.98 -1.35 -11.07
N ASP A 342 -23.85 -2.68 -11.03
CA ASP A 342 -24.94 -3.59 -10.70
C ASP A 342 -25.13 -3.73 -9.18
N ASN A 343 -24.09 -3.43 -8.39
CA ASN A 343 -24.11 -3.48 -6.94
C ASN A 343 -23.61 -2.16 -6.27
N PRO A 344 -24.26 -1.01 -6.55
CA PRO A 344 -23.78 0.31 -6.10
C PRO A 344 -23.83 0.51 -4.58
N HIS A 345 -24.45 -0.41 -3.83
CA HIS A 345 -24.52 -0.37 -2.37
C HIS A 345 -23.18 -0.77 -1.72
N TYR A 346 -22.38 -1.62 -2.38
CA TYR A 346 -20.99 -1.86 -1.99
C TYR A 346 -20.07 -0.69 -2.36
N LYS A 347 -20.61 0.37 -2.96
CA LYS A 347 -19.88 1.59 -3.33
C LYS A 347 -18.65 1.21 -4.16
N ASP A 348 -17.48 1.57 -3.65
CA ASP A 348 -16.20 1.54 -4.34
C ASP A 348 -15.27 0.48 -3.75
N SER A 349 -15.85 -0.54 -3.11
CA SER A 349 -15.12 -1.58 -2.36
C SER A 349 -14.34 -2.53 -3.25
N TYR A 350 -14.89 -2.82 -4.43
CA TYR A 350 -14.25 -3.58 -5.48
C TYR A 350 -14.63 -2.95 -6.82
N TYR A 351 -13.72 -3.00 -7.79
CA TYR A 351 -13.88 -2.33 -9.08
C TYR A 351 -12.88 -2.81 -10.12
N ARG A 352 -13.18 -2.50 -11.38
CA ARG A 352 -12.31 -2.78 -12.53
C ARG A 352 -11.74 -1.47 -13.08
N THR A 353 -10.47 -1.52 -13.48
CA THR A 353 -9.82 -0.45 -14.26
C THR A 353 -9.15 -1.05 -15.49
N ASP A 354 -9.49 -0.55 -16.68
CA ASP A 354 -8.79 -0.90 -17.92
C ASP A 354 -7.75 0.18 -18.25
N ILE A 355 -6.50 -0.25 -18.37
CA ILE A 355 -5.30 0.55 -18.60
C ILE A 355 -4.71 0.11 -19.95
N GLY A 356 -5.26 0.62 -21.06
CA GLY A 356 -4.89 0.19 -22.40
C GLY A 356 -5.15 -1.31 -22.63
N PRO A 357 -4.10 -2.15 -22.76
CA PRO A 357 -4.21 -3.60 -22.93
C PRO A 357 -4.25 -4.38 -21.60
N ILE A 358 -4.25 -3.70 -20.45
CA ILE A 358 -4.25 -4.30 -19.12
C ILE A 358 -5.61 -4.10 -18.46
N THR A 359 -6.16 -5.15 -17.87
CA THR A 359 -7.27 -5.06 -16.92
C THR A 359 -6.75 -5.30 -15.51
N LEU A 360 -7.00 -4.36 -14.60
CA LEU A 360 -6.82 -4.54 -13.16
C LEU A 360 -8.17 -4.78 -12.49
N LEU A 361 -8.30 -5.91 -11.80
CA LEU A 361 -9.41 -6.14 -10.86
C LEU A 361 -8.94 -5.84 -9.43
N THR A 362 -9.65 -4.93 -8.76
CA THR A 362 -9.45 -4.65 -7.34
C THR A 362 -10.57 -5.30 -6.56
N LEU A 363 -10.24 -6.22 -5.66
CA LEU A 363 -11.21 -6.97 -4.85
C LEU A 363 -11.19 -6.50 -3.40
N ASP A 364 -12.34 -6.56 -2.75
CA ASP A 364 -12.42 -6.40 -1.31
C ASP A 364 -12.14 -7.74 -0.63
N SER A 365 -11.08 -7.76 0.19
CA SER A 365 -10.67 -8.93 0.97
C SER A 365 -11.05 -8.84 2.44
N THR A 366 -11.88 -7.88 2.86
CA THR A 366 -12.08 -7.57 4.29
C THR A 366 -13.22 -8.33 4.97
N ASN A 367 -13.89 -9.25 4.27
CA ASN A 367 -14.92 -10.10 4.86
C ASN A 367 -15.24 -11.34 4.02
N GLY A 368 -15.32 -12.49 4.68
CA GLY A 368 -15.81 -13.73 4.09
C GLY A 368 -16.84 -14.44 4.96
N ILE A 369 -17.54 -15.41 4.36
CA ILE A 369 -18.58 -16.22 4.98
C ILE A 369 -18.39 -17.72 4.70
N PRO A 370 -18.70 -18.61 5.67
CA PRO A 370 -19.09 -18.31 7.05
C PRO A 370 -18.04 -17.52 7.85
N ASP A 371 -18.49 -16.67 8.79
CA ASP A 371 -17.59 -15.88 9.64
C ASP A 371 -16.72 -16.81 10.51
N GLU A 372 -15.46 -16.47 10.73
CA GLU A 372 -14.54 -17.21 11.59
C GLU A 372 -14.03 -16.34 12.75
N SER A 373 -13.50 -16.95 13.81
CA SER A 373 -12.80 -16.24 14.87
C SER A 373 -12.03 -17.20 15.76
N THR A 374 -10.72 -17.00 15.82
CA THR A 374 -9.81 -17.67 16.77
C THR A 374 -10.16 -17.32 18.23
N ALA A 375 -10.74 -16.13 18.48
CA ALA A 375 -11.10 -15.68 19.82
C ALA A 375 -12.31 -16.43 20.40
N THR A 376 -13.30 -16.78 19.57
CA THR A 376 -14.47 -17.56 19.99
C THR A 376 -14.33 -19.06 19.73
N GLY A 377 -13.33 -19.46 18.94
CA GLY A 377 -13.19 -20.84 18.43
C GLY A 377 -14.23 -21.17 17.36
N THR A 378 -14.82 -20.17 16.71
CA THR A 378 -15.71 -20.35 15.56
C THR A 378 -14.84 -20.55 14.32
N LEU A 379 -14.77 -21.78 13.81
CA LEU A 379 -13.95 -22.15 12.67
C LEU A 379 -14.79 -22.93 11.67
N THR A 380 -14.57 -22.75 10.38
CA THR A 380 -15.26 -23.48 9.32
C THR A 380 -14.65 -24.88 9.13
N GLY A 381 -13.33 -24.96 8.99
CA GLY A 381 -12.60 -26.22 8.81
C GLY A 381 -12.17 -26.93 10.10
N GLU A 382 -11.71 -28.16 9.97
CA GLU A 382 -11.00 -28.92 11.00
C GLU A 382 -9.65 -28.27 11.32
N VAL A 383 -9.21 -28.43 12.57
CA VAL A 383 -7.89 -27.94 12.99
C VAL A 383 -6.78 -28.88 12.52
N TYR A 384 -5.72 -28.33 11.95
CA TYR A 384 -4.57 -29.07 11.42
C TYR A 384 -3.23 -28.39 11.74
N SER A 385 -2.13 -29.11 11.48
CA SER A 385 -0.75 -28.66 11.81
C SER A 385 0.22 -28.74 10.62
N GLU A 386 -0.18 -29.41 9.55
CA GLU A 386 0.57 -29.53 8.31
C GLU A 386 0.62 -28.20 7.55
N ASN A 387 1.55 -28.09 6.61
CA ASN A 387 1.60 -26.96 5.68
C ASN A 387 0.47 -27.02 4.65
N ASP A 388 0.40 -26.01 3.78
CA ASP A 388 -0.70 -25.83 2.83
C ASP A 388 -0.83 -26.91 1.75
N THR A 389 0.07 -27.89 1.68
CA THR A 389 -0.04 -29.04 0.75
C THR A 389 -1.26 -29.93 0.99
N ILE A 390 -1.91 -29.80 2.15
CA ILE A 390 -3.15 -30.52 2.46
C ILE A 390 -4.39 -29.83 1.88
N LEU A 391 -4.29 -28.55 1.52
CA LEU A 391 -5.38 -27.77 0.97
C LEU A 391 -5.63 -28.16 -0.48
N ASN A 392 -6.87 -28.01 -0.93
CA ASN A 392 -7.24 -28.21 -2.32
C ASN A 392 -8.17 -27.09 -2.79
N GLU A 393 -7.58 -26.04 -3.33
CA GLU A 393 -8.26 -24.83 -3.79
C GLU A 393 -9.31 -25.13 -4.87
N SER A 394 -9.04 -26.10 -5.76
CA SER A 394 -9.99 -26.52 -6.80
C SER A 394 -11.25 -27.16 -6.23
N VAL A 395 -11.10 -28.01 -5.20
CA VAL A 395 -12.22 -28.63 -4.50
C VAL A 395 -12.94 -27.61 -3.62
N TRP A 396 -12.19 -26.74 -2.95
CA TRP A 396 -12.72 -25.65 -2.14
C TRP A 396 -13.66 -24.76 -2.95
N ALA A 397 -13.23 -24.23 -4.09
CA ALA A 397 -14.05 -23.31 -4.88
C ALA A 397 -15.37 -23.95 -5.36
N GLU A 398 -15.37 -25.26 -5.66
CA GLU A 398 -16.56 -25.99 -6.15
C GLU A 398 -17.48 -26.48 -5.01
N GLN A 399 -16.89 -27.02 -3.95
CA GLN A 399 -17.60 -27.84 -2.95
C GLN A 399 -17.57 -27.24 -1.54
N GLY A 400 -16.79 -26.19 -1.32
CA GLY A 400 -16.61 -25.56 -0.01
C GLY A 400 -16.16 -26.57 1.06
N VAL A 401 -16.67 -26.39 2.28
CA VAL A 401 -16.36 -27.24 3.45
C VAL A 401 -16.80 -28.70 3.30
N ASP A 402 -17.78 -28.99 2.45
CA ASP A 402 -18.19 -30.37 2.19
C ASP A 402 -17.15 -31.13 1.34
N GLY A 403 -16.28 -30.40 0.63
CA GLY A 403 -15.23 -30.96 -0.23
C GLY A 403 -13.83 -30.96 0.39
N ASP A 404 -13.42 -29.83 0.99
CA ASP A 404 -12.13 -29.70 1.70
C ASP A 404 -12.40 -29.46 3.20
N PRO A 405 -12.05 -30.41 4.09
CA PRO A 405 -12.28 -30.26 5.52
C PRO A 405 -11.36 -29.23 6.18
N TYR A 406 -10.30 -28.75 5.52
CA TYR A 406 -9.29 -27.84 6.10
C TYR A 406 -9.44 -26.39 5.62
N ILE A 407 -10.47 -26.10 4.83
CA ILE A 407 -10.84 -24.77 4.35
C ILE A 407 -10.97 -23.74 5.48
N THR A 408 -10.55 -22.50 5.18
CA THR A 408 -10.92 -21.26 5.89
C THR A 408 -11.79 -20.41 4.96
N THR A 409 -12.68 -19.60 5.50
CA THR A 409 -13.68 -18.87 4.70
C THR A 409 -13.73 -17.38 4.96
N ASP A 410 -13.04 -16.90 5.99
CA ASP A 410 -13.08 -15.50 6.40
C ASP A 410 -11.67 -14.98 6.71
N THR A 411 -11.38 -13.80 6.20
CA THR A 411 -10.13 -13.05 6.42
C THR A 411 -10.24 -12.04 7.57
N GLN A 412 -11.44 -11.75 8.08
CA GLN A 412 -11.64 -10.67 9.04
C GLN A 412 -11.47 -11.13 10.48
N GLY A 413 -12.18 -12.16 10.93
CA GLY A 413 -12.00 -12.73 12.26
C GLY A 413 -12.41 -11.86 13.48
N GLN A 414 -12.60 -10.55 13.30
CA GLN A 414 -12.76 -9.56 14.38
C GLN A 414 -14.21 -9.15 14.63
N PHE A 415 -15.06 -9.29 13.63
CA PHE A 415 -16.50 -9.04 13.69
C PHE A 415 -17.22 -9.99 12.73
N THR A 416 -18.50 -10.21 12.98
CA THR A 416 -19.35 -10.97 12.04
C THR A 416 -20.06 -10.02 11.09
N THR A 417 -20.40 -10.53 9.91
CA THR A 417 -21.22 -9.86 8.89
C THR A 417 -22.52 -9.31 9.50
N ASP A 418 -23.20 -10.12 10.33
CA ASP A 418 -24.44 -9.73 11.01
C ASP A 418 -24.24 -8.54 11.97
N ALA A 419 -23.16 -8.55 12.75
CA ALA A 419 -22.87 -7.50 13.70
C ALA A 419 -22.50 -6.18 13.00
N TYR A 420 -21.73 -6.26 11.92
CA TYR A 420 -21.41 -5.11 11.06
C TYR A 420 -22.69 -4.51 10.46
N ASN A 421 -23.52 -5.34 9.81
CA ASN A 421 -24.77 -4.89 9.16
C ASN A 421 -25.74 -4.25 10.16
N HIS A 422 -25.82 -4.78 11.38
CA HIS A 422 -26.64 -4.18 12.45
C HIS A 422 -26.10 -2.81 12.88
N ALA A 423 -24.78 -2.64 12.99
CA ALA A 423 -24.19 -1.34 13.26
C ALA A 423 -24.39 -0.35 12.09
N PHE A 424 -24.26 -0.82 10.85
CA PHE A 424 -24.46 -0.03 9.65
C PHE A 424 -25.84 0.61 9.60
N THR A 425 -26.90 -0.19 9.81
CA THR A 425 -28.29 0.30 9.79
C THR A 425 -28.63 1.28 10.94
N LYS A 426 -27.88 1.24 12.05
CA LYS A 426 -28.01 2.21 13.15
C LYS A 426 -27.37 3.55 12.82
N LEU A 427 -26.21 3.53 12.17
CA LEU A 427 -25.48 4.74 11.76
C LEU A 427 -26.19 5.43 10.61
N PHE A 428 -26.57 4.66 9.58
CA PHE A 428 -27.21 5.17 8.37
C PHE A 428 -28.72 4.92 8.40
N ASN A 429 -29.40 5.71 9.24
CA ASN A 429 -30.85 5.62 9.47
C ASN A 429 -31.65 5.55 8.15
N GLY A 430 -32.45 4.49 8.01
CA GLY A 430 -33.32 4.28 6.85
C GLY A 430 -32.76 3.32 5.80
N LEU A 431 -31.52 2.84 5.97
CA LEU A 431 -30.98 1.71 5.21
C LEU A 431 -31.31 0.37 5.88
N SER A 432 -31.44 -0.68 5.08
CA SER A 432 -31.58 -2.07 5.53
C SER A 432 -30.25 -2.81 5.43
N VAL A 433 -30.20 -4.05 5.93
CA VAL A 433 -28.99 -4.88 5.86
C VAL A 433 -28.58 -5.19 4.43
N GLU A 434 -29.54 -5.28 3.50
CA GLU A 434 -29.28 -5.44 2.06
C GLU A 434 -28.68 -4.19 1.41
N GLY A 435 -28.69 -3.06 2.11
CA GLY A 435 -28.01 -1.83 1.69
C GLY A 435 -26.66 -1.61 2.38
N SER A 436 -26.14 -2.62 3.10
CA SER A 436 -24.81 -2.57 3.72
C SER A 436 -23.71 -2.46 2.67
N ASP A 437 -22.62 -1.77 3.01
CA ASP A 437 -21.48 -1.57 2.12
C ASP A 437 -20.39 -2.65 2.24
N LEU A 438 -20.66 -3.73 2.97
CA LEU A 438 -19.73 -4.84 3.19
C LEU A 438 -20.01 -5.99 2.21
N PRO A 439 -19.21 -6.17 1.15
CA PRO A 439 -19.30 -7.32 0.27
C PRO A 439 -18.73 -8.57 0.97
N ASN A 440 -19.00 -9.72 0.36
CA ASN A 440 -18.40 -11.01 0.71
C ASN A 440 -17.71 -11.56 -0.53
N PHE A 441 -16.58 -12.25 -0.37
CA PHE A 441 -15.79 -12.73 -1.50
C PHE A 441 -16.06 -14.19 -1.90
N ASN A 442 -16.82 -14.95 -1.11
CA ASN A 442 -16.95 -16.41 -1.30
C ASN A 442 -17.82 -16.80 -2.51
N PRO A 443 -17.74 -18.04 -3.01
CA PRO A 443 -18.55 -18.54 -4.12
C PRO A 443 -20.05 -18.26 -3.96
N GLY A 444 -20.66 -17.75 -5.03
CA GLY A 444 -22.10 -17.42 -5.07
C GLY A 444 -22.49 -16.06 -4.50
N THR A 445 -21.54 -15.30 -3.93
CA THR A 445 -21.72 -13.89 -3.56
C THR A 445 -21.66 -12.97 -4.78
N GLU A 446 -22.02 -11.70 -4.62
CA GLU A 446 -22.01 -10.73 -5.72
C GLU A 446 -20.58 -10.40 -6.18
N GLN A 447 -19.62 -10.19 -5.27
CA GLN A 447 -18.22 -9.94 -5.65
C GLN A 447 -17.61 -11.15 -6.39
N TYR A 448 -17.89 -12.38 -5.97
CA TYR A 448 -17.36 -13.58 -6.64
C TYR A 448 -17.87 -13.70 -8.08
N LYS A 449 -19.19 -13.55 -8.29
CA LYS A 449 -19.79 -13.57 -9.63
C LYS A 449 -19.25 -12.44 -10.49
N TRP A 450 -19.17 -11.23 -9.91
CA TRP A 450 -18.62 -10.07 -10.59
C TRP A 450 -17.18 -10.33 -11.04
N ALA A 451 -16.34 -10.88 -10.17
CA ALA A 451 -14.94 -11.21 -10.51
C ALA A 451 -14.87 -12.21 -11.68
N GLU A 452 -15.64 -13.29 -11.64
CA GLU A 452 -15.71 -14.28 -12.73
C GLU A 452 -16.15 -13.61 -14.06
N GLU A 453 -17.18 -12.76 -14.02
CA GLU A 453 -17.68 -12.04 -15.19
C GLU A 453 -16.63 -11.07 -15.75
N GLN A 454 -15.93 -10.32 -14.89
CA GLN A 454 -14.89 -9.38 -15.32
C GLN A 454 -13.65 -10.10 -15.87
N LEU A 455 -13.20 -11.18 -15.24
CA LEU A 455 -12.10 -12.01 -15.74
C LEU A 455 -12.42 -12.54 -17.13
N LYS A 456 -13.62 -13.12 -17.30
CA LYS A 456 -14.07 -13.63 -18.59
C LYS A 456 -14.14 -12.54 -19.66
N ASP A 457 -14.74 -11.40 -19.35
CA ASP A 457 -14.86 -10.29 -20.30
C ASP A 457 -13.47 -9.74 -20.71
N ALA A 458 -12.57 -9.54 -19.75
CA ALA A 458 -11.20 -9.11 -20.03
C ALA A 458 -10.48 -10.11 -20.97
N ARG A 459 -10.63 -11.41 -20.73
CA ARG A 459 -10.05 -12.46 -21.58
C ARG A 459 -10.69 -12.57 -22.95
N GLU A 460 -12.00 -12.41 -23.07
CA GLU A 460 -12.69 -12.34 -24.36
C GLU A 460 -12.21 -11.15 -25.22
N GLN A 461 -11.76 -10.07 -24.56
CA GLN A 461 -11.16 -8.90 -25.19
C GLN A 461 -9.63 -9.04 -25.41
N GLY A 462 -9.00 -10.12 -24.93
CA GLY A 462 -7.55 -10.33 -25.05
C GLY A 462 -6.70 -9.41 -24.17
N GLN A 463 -7.26 -8.94 -23.05
CA GLN A 463 -6.56 -8.11 -22.06
C GLN A 463 -5.60 -8.95 -21.20
N ILE A 464 -4.48 -8.36 -20.81
CA ILE A 464 -3.59 -8.92 -19.77
C ILE A 464 -4.22 -8.60 -18.42
N VAL A 465 -4.40 -9.61 -17.57
CA VAL A 465 -5.14 -9.43 -16.31
C VAL A 465 -4.20 -9.39 -15.12
N LEU A 466 -4.35 -8.34 -14.30
CA LEU A 466 -3.79 -8.22 -12.97
C LEU A 466 -4.92 -8.21 -11.94
N VAL A 467 -4.63 -8.67 -10.73
CA VAL A 467 -5.55 -8.59 -9.60
C VAL A 467 -4.85 -7.95 -8.41
N GLN A 468 -5.56 -7.13 -7.65
CA GLN A 468 -5.11 -6.68 -6.33
C GLN A 468 -6.18 -6.88 -5.26
N PHE A 469 -5.72 -7.19 -4.05
CA PHE A 469 -6.49 -7.19 -2.81
C PHE A 469 -5.53 -7.21 -1.62
N HIS A 470 -5.99 -6.89 -0.42
CA HIS A 470 -5.07 -6.66 0.69
C HIS A 470 -4.50 -7.93 1.36
N HIS A 471 -5.35 -8.82 1.90
CA HIS A 471 -4.85 -9.95 2.69
C HIS A 471 -4.11 -10.98 1.82
N ALA A 472 -2.81 -11.20 2.06
CA ALA A 472 -1.99 -12.08 1.23
C ALA A 472 -2.44 -13.55 1.28
N ALA A 473 -2.83 -14.08 0.11
CA ALA A 473 -3.33 -15.45 -0.01
C ALA A 473 -2.22 -16.51 0.13
N TYR A 474 -1.02 -16.18 -0.33
CA TYR A 474 0.17 -17.04 -0.34
C TYR A 474 1.32 -16.29 0.33
N SER A 475 1.47 -16.47 1.64
CA SER A 475 2.44 -15.75 2.45
C SER A 475 3.12 -16.64 3.48
N SER A 476 4.42 -16.42 3.68
CA SER A 476 5.22 -17.01 4.75
C SER A 476 5.22 -16.16 6.03
N GLY A 477 4.57 -15.00 6.01
CA GLY A 477 4.52 -14.02 7.08
C GLY A 477 3.63 -14.39 8.26
N VAL A 478 3.51 -13.47 9.20
CA VAL A 478 2.81 -13.65 10.49
C VAL A 478 1.32 -14.00 10.34
N HIS A 479 0.70 -13.56 9.25
CA HIS A 479 -0.70 -13.77 8.86
C HIS A 479 -0.84 -14.90 7.82
N GLY A 480 0.26 -15.55 7.41
CA GLY A 480 0.27 -16.57 6.36
C GLY A 480 -0.48 -17.87 6.68
N ALA A 481 -0.82 -18.14 7.96
CA ALA A 481 -1.50 -19.38 8.37
C ALA A 481 -2.95 -19.11 8.85
N PRO A 482 -3.93 -19.95 8.48
CA PRO A 482 -5.34 -19.66 8.68
C PRO A 482 -5.84 -19.84 10.13
N PRO A 483 -7.05 -19.35 10.45
CA PRO A 483 -7.65 -19.48 11.78
C PRO A 483 -7.76 -20.91 12.33
N ASN A 484 -7.88 -21.90 11.44
CA ASN A 484 -7.96 -23.32 11.77
C ASN A 484 -6.62 -24.06 11.74
N HIS A 485 -5.49 -23.36 11.83
CA HIS A 485 -4.16 -23.97 11.96
C HIS A 485 -3.69 -24.01 13.43
N GLU A 486 -2.77 -24.92 13.79
CA GLU A 486 -2.16 -24.98 15.14
C GLU A 486 -1.49 -23.65 15.54
N TYR A 487 -0.83 -23.00 14.57
CA TYR A 487 -0.28 -21.64 14.68
C TYR A 487 -1.19 -20.63 13.99
N ALA A 488 -2.46 -20.61 14.40
CA ALA A 488 -3.49 -19.78 13.78
C ALA A 488 -3.15 -18.29 13.74
N ASP A 489 -3.64 -17.62 12.71
CA ASP A 489 -3.84 -16.18 12.68
C ASP A 489 -5.31 -15.86 12.41
N ASN A 490 -5.80 -14.76 13.00
CA ASN A 490 -7.22 -14.40 12.92
C ASN A 490 -7.58 -13.62 11.66
N GLN A 491 -6.60 -13.10 10.94
CA GLN A 491 -6.77 -12.24 9.76
C GLN A 491 -6.02 -12.79 8.55
N SER A 492 -5.84 -14.10 8.48
CA SER A 492 -5.10 -14.72 7.39
C SER A 492 -5.75 -14.51 6.03
N GLY A 493 -4.94 -14.18 5.01
CA GLY A 493 -5.39 -14.08 3.63
C GLY A 493 -5.65 -15.41 2.93
N VAL A 494 -5.36 -16.57 3.54
CA VAL A 494 -5.55 -17.89 2.93
C VAL A 494 -6.96 -18.08 2.37
N ALA A 495 -8.00 -17.53 3.02
CA ALA A 495 -9.38 -17.57 2.55
C ALA A 495 -9.58 -16.99 1.12
N MET A 496 -8.71 -16.08 0.68
CA MET A 496 -8.73 -15.51 -0.67
C MET A 496 -8.28 -16.50 -1.76
N ARG A 497 -7.64 -17.62 -1.41
CA ARG A 497 -7.28 -18.69 -2.35
C ARG A 497 -8.49 -19.34 -3.04
N VAL A 498 -9.70 -19.05 -2.56
CA VAL A 498 -10.94 -19.43 -3.25
C VAL A 498 -11.02 -18.89 -4.69
N TYR A 499 -10.29 -17.82 -5.00
CA TYR A 499 -10.18 -17.28 -6.35
C TYR A 499 -9.08 -17.94 -7.20
N SER A 500 -8.12 -18.65 -6.61
CA SER A 500 -6.96 -19.19 -7.35
C SER A 500 -7.34 -20.06 -8.54
N PRO A 501 -8.35 -20.96 -8.47
CA PRO A 501 -8.76 -21.75 -9.63
C PRO A 501 -9.25 -20.90 -10.80
N MET A 502 -10.00 -19.82 -10.54
CA MET A 502 -10.45 -18.94 -11.63
C MET A 502 -9.32 -18.03 -12.14
N PHE A 503 -8.39 -17.62 -11.27
CA PHE A 503 -7.23 -16.83 -11.69
C PHE A 503 -6.35 -17.61 -12.66
N GLU A 504 -6.12 -18.89 -12.37
CA GLU A 504 -5.41 -19.80 -13.29
C GLU A 504 -6.20 -20.07 -14.57
N GLU A 505 -7.51 -20.38 -14.48
CA GLU A 505 -8.36 -20.63 -15.65
C GLU A 505 -8.38 -19.44 -16.62
N TYR A 506 -8.47 -18.22 -16.10
CA TYR A 506 -8.50 -17.00 -16.90
C TYR A 506 -7.11 -16.41 -17.16
N GLY A 507 -6.02 -17.05 -16.73
CA GLY A 507 -4.65 -16.61 -17.04
C GLY A 507 -4.31 -15.23 -16.47
N VAL A 508 -4.64 -14.99 -15.20
CA VAL A 508 -4.13 -13.84 -14.42
C VAL A 508 -2.61 -13.91 -14.41
N ALA A 509 -1.93 -12.77 -14.64
CA ALA A 509 -0.47 -12.74 -14.68
C ALA A 509 0.14 -12.57 -13.28
N ALA A 510 -0.43 -11.66 -12.50
CA ALA A 510 0.00 -11.40 -11.13
C ALA A 510 -1.16 -11.00 -10.22
N VAL A 511 -1.08 -11.44 -8.98
CA VAL A 511 -1.91 -11.05 -7.85
C VAL A 511 -1.05 -10.25 -6.89
N ILE A 512 -1.48 -9.03 -6.57
CA ILE A 512 -0.77 -8.08 -5.72
C ILE A 512 -1.52 -7.95 -4.38
N SER A 513 -0.81 -8.19 -3.28
CA SER A 513 -1.33 -8.08 -1.92
C SER A 513 -0.33 -7.45 -0.95
N GLY A 514 -0.74 -7.23 0.29
CA GLY A 514 0.07 -6.68 1.37
C GLY A 514 -0.11 -7.46 2.67
N HIS A 515 -0.37 -6.76 3.77
CA HIS A 515 -0.83 -7.28 5.07
C HIS A 515 0.24 -7.92 5.95
N ASP A 516 1.13 -8.72 5.37
CA ASP A 516 2.14 -9.47 6.13
C ASP A 516 3.39 -8.64 6.46
N GLU A 517 3.46 -7.41 5.94
CA GLU A 517 4.60 -6.50 6.05
C GLU A 517 5.89 -7.12 5.49
N MET A 518 5.78 -7.91 4.41
CA MET A 518 6.89 -8.57 3.73
C MET A 518 7.03 -8.11 2.27
N PHE A 519 8.20 -8.40 1.67
CA PHE A 519 8.34 -8.45 0.22
C PHE A 519 8.61 -9.90 -0.17
N GLU A 520 7.58 -10.57 -0.68
CA GLU A 520 7.60 -12.00 -1.01
C GLU A 520 6.93 -12.26 -2.36
N ARG A 521 7.42 -13.27 -3.07
CA ARG A 521 6.81 -13.80 -4.29
C ARG A 521 6.60 -15.31 -4.18
N SER A 522 5.38 -15.72 -4.48
CA SER A 522 4.99 -17.12 -4.71
C SER A 522 4.69 -17.39 -6.19
N TRP A 523 4.76 -18.66 -6.60
CA TRP A 523 4.28 -19.14 -7.90
C TRP A 523 3.16 -20.17 -7.70
N VAL A 524 2.01 -19.90 -8.32
CA VAL A 524 0.80 -20.72 -8.15
C VAL A 524 0.41 -21.32 -9.49
N ASP A 525 0.49 -22.65 -9.56
CA ASP A 525 0.12 -23.52 -10.68
C ASP A 525 -0.53 -24.76 -10.06
N LEU A 526 -1.86 -24.72 -9.94
CA LEU A 526 -2.64 -25.70 -9.18
C LEU A 526 -2.72 -27.05 -9.90
N ASP A 527 -2.74 -27.06 -11.23
CA ASP A 527 -2.82 -28.30 -12.01
C ASP A 527 -1.45 -28.85 -12.48
N GLY A 528 -0.39 -28.06 -12.33
CA GLY A 528 0.99 -28.42 -12.62
C GLY A 528 1.32 -28.46 -14.12
N ASP A 529 0.54 -27.78 -14.95
CA ASP A 529 0.75 -27.72 -16.40
C ASP A 529 1.77 -26.65 -16.85
N GLY A 530 2.26 -25.84 -15.91
CA GLY A 530 3.20 -24.74 -16.11
C GLY A 530 2.53 -23.40 -16.41
N ASN A 531 1.20 -23.32 -16.46
CA ASN A 531 0.44 -22.08 -16.53
C ASN A 531 -0.03 -21.72 -15.12
N GLY A 532 0.36 -20.54 -14.68
CA GLY A 532 0.08 -20.08 -13.33
C GLY A 532 0.17 -18.58 -13.24
N PHE A 533 0.15 -18.08 -12.00
CA PHE A 533 0.28 -16.67 -11.71
C PHE A 533 1.32 -16.44 -10.60
N HIS A 534 1.92 -15.25 -10.63
CA HIS A 534 2.75 -14.79 -9.52
C HIS A 534 1.85 -14.17 -8.44
N SER A 535 2.03 -14.56 -7.18
CA SER A 535 1.39 -13.90 -6.04
C SER A 535 2.44 -13.13 -5.27
N TYR A 536 2.22 -11.83 -5.05
CA TYR A 536 3.14 -10.97 -4.31
C TYR A 536 2.53 -10.47 -3.01
N ASP A 537 3.33 -10.46 -1.95
CA ASP A 537 3.20 -9.51 -0.85
C ASP A 537 4.14 -8.32 -1.13
N VAL A 538 3.58 -7.12 -1.14
CA VAL A 538 4.28 -5.84 -1.35
C VAL A 538 4.11 -4.88 -0.16
N GLY A 539 3.90 -5.41 1.05
CA GLY A 539 3.66 -4.68 2.30
C GLY A 539 4.88 -3.99 2.89
N VAL A 540 5.75 -3.43 2.05
CA VAL A 540 7.00 -2.77 2.46
C VAL A 540 7.02 -1.29 2.08
N ALA A 541 5.86 -0.63 2.03
CA ALA A 541 5.82 0.77 1.63
C ALA A 541 6.47 1.69 2.67
N ALA A 542 6.07 1.55 3.94
CA ALA A 542 6.57 2.38 5.05
C ALA A 542 6.21 1.90 6.47
N ASP A 543 5.35 0.89 6.67
CA ASP A 543 5.06 0.37 8.02
C ASP A 543 6.15 -0.61 8.52
N GLY A 544 5.83 -1.82 8.96
CA GLY A 544 6.84 -2.72 9.49
C GLY A 544 7.65 -3.41 8.41
N LEU A 545 8.76 -3.98 8.88
CA LEU A 545 9.69 -4.76 8.09
C LEU A 545 9.78 -6.14 8.75
N ARG A 546 8.71 -6.93 8.60
CA ARG A 546 8.57 -8.25 9.23
C ARG A 546 9.23 -9.33 8.38
N GLY A 547 9.58 -10.42 9.05
CA GLY A 547 10.04 -11.65 8.42
C GLY A 547 9.02 -12.77 8.49
N GLU A 548 9.45 -13.95 8.08
CA GLU A 548 8.64 -15.17 8.14
C GLU A 548 8.11 -15.43 9.55
N LYS A 549 6.93 -16.05 9.64
CA LYS A 549 6.37 -16.48 10.91
C LYS A 549 7.27 -17.50 11.59
N MET A 550 7.73 -17.15 12.78
CA MET A 550 8.61 -18.00 13.58
C MET A 550 7.82 -18.86 14.56
N ILE A 551 8.13 -20.16 14.61
CA ILE A 551 7.58 -21.12 15.58
C ILE A 551 8.72 -21.78 16.37
N ARG A 552 8.37 -22.45 17.47
CA ARG A 552 9.36 -23.25 18.22
C ARG A 552 9.31 -24.71 17.80
N ASP A 553 10.46 -25.26 17.44
CA ASP A 553 10.62 -26.69 17.19
C ASP A 553 10.54 -27.51 18.51
N GLU A 554 10.61 -28.84 18.40
CA GLU A 554 10.59 -29.75 19.56
C GLU A 554 11.74 -29.49 20.57
N ASN A 555 12.82 -28.82 20.14
CA ASN A 555 13.96 -28.46 20.97
C ASN A 555 13.83 -27.04 21.58
N GLY A 556 12.76 -26.32 21.26
CA GLY A 556 12.51 -24.93 21.68
C GLY A 556 13.23 -23.87 20.85
N SER A 557 13.89 -24.26 19.75
CA SER A 557 14.59 -23.37 18.83
C SER A 557 13.59 -22.69 17.89
N LEU A 558 13.81 -21.42 17.58
CA LEU A 558 12.97 -20.71 16.63
C LEU A 558 13.33 -21.12 15.20
N VAL A 559 12.32 -21.54 14.45
CA VAL A 559 12.41 -21.94 13.04
C VAL A 559 11.24 -21.32 12.26
N PRO A 560 11.39 -21.02 10.97
CA PRO A 560 10.27 -20.61 10.14
C PRO A 560 9.16 -21.67 10.15
N GLN A 561 7.90 -21.23 10.10
CA GLN A 561 6.75 -22.14 10.05
C GLN A 561 6.69 -22.94 8.75
N GLU A 562 7.18 -22.36 7.64
CA GLU A 562 7.13 -22.96 6.29
C GLU A 562 5.71 -23.43 5.89
N PHE A 563 4.69 -22.62 6.21
CA PHE A 563 3.30 -22.93 5.86
C PHE A 563 3.02 -22.82 4.37
N ASN A 564 3.48 -21.74 3.72
CA ASN A 564 3.29 -21.49 2.29
C ASN A 564 4.29 -22.28 1.46
N THR A 565 3.84 -23.36 0.80
CA THR A 565 4.72 -24.15 -0.07
C THR A 565 4.90 -23.60 -1.48
N HIS A 566 4.16 -22.53 -1.82
CA HIS A 566 4.27 -21.85 -3.11
C HIS A 566 5.34 -20.76 -3.15
N THR A 567 5.90 -20.37 -1.99
CA THR A 567 6.94 -19.35 -1.90
C THR A 567 8.14 -19.69 -2.79
N GLN A 568 8.64 -18.70 -3.52
CA GLN A 568 9.80 -18.83 -4.41
C GLN A 568 10.93 -17.88 -4.00
N TRP A 569 10.59 -16.73 -3.43
CA TRP A 569 11.55 -15.71 -3.01
C TRP A 569 10.95 -14.83 -1.93
N SER A 570 11.72 -14.46 -0.90
CA SER A 570 11.41 -13.33 -0.03
C SER A 570 12.67 -12.54 0.33
N ALA A 571 12.52 -11.22 0.47
CA ALA A 571 13.65 -10.35 0.79
C ALA A 571 14.35 -10.72 2.11
N THR A 572 13.61 -11.22 3.11
CA THR A 572 14.26 -11.62 4.37
C THR A 572 15.09 -12.89 4.25
N LYS A 573 14.64 -13.87 3.47
CA LYS A 573 15.28 -15.20 3.36
C LYS A 573 16.40 -15.25 2.34
N ASP A 574 16.18 -14.61 1.20
CA ASP A 574 16.98 -14.79 -0.01
C ASP A 574 17.97 -13.65 -0.25
N GLU A 575 17.84 -12.54 0.47
CA GLU A 575 18.71 -11.36 0.35
C GLU A 575 19.51 -11.14 1.65
N PRO A 576 20.46 -12.03 2.01
CA PRO A 576 21.18 -11.95 3.26
C PRO A 576 22.11 -10.72 3.31
N GLU A 577 22.30 -10.14 4.50
CA GLU A 577 23.01 -8.87 4.64
C GLU A 577 24.53 -9.00 4.48
N TYR A 578 25.14 -8.01 3.82
CA TYR A 578 26.57 -7.84 3.74
C TYR A 578 27.03 -6.58 4.47
N TRP A 579 27.65 -6.75 5.65
CA TRP A 579 28.21 -5.67 6.45
C TRP A 579 29.74 -5.68 6.40
N GLU A 580 30.34 -4.49 6.33
CA GLU A 580 31.79 -4.31 6.44
C GLU A 580 32.14 -3.15 7.36
N THR A 581 33.18 -3.33 8.17
CA THR A 581 33.80 -2.22 8.91
C THR A 581 34.76 -1.44 8.01
N ASN A 582 34.51 -0.14 7.87
CA ASN A 582 35.34 0.75 7.05
C ASN A 582 36.68 1.13 7.73
N GLU A 583 37.50 1.95 7.06
CA GLU A 583 38.82 2.36 7.56
C GLU A 583 38.79 3.19 8.87
N ASN A 584 37.64 3.81 9.19
CA ASN A 584 37.41 4.56 10.42
C ASN A 584 36.88 3.69 11.56
N GLY A 585 36.67 2.39 11.32
CA GLY A 585 36.15 1.46 12.32
C GLY A 585 34.63 1.50 12.48
N VAL A 586 33.90 2.10 11.53
CA VAL A 586 32.43 2.15 11.52
C VAL A 586 31.89 1.07 10.61
N LYS A 587 30.89 0.32 11.09
CA LYS A 587 30.29 -0.80 10.39
C LYS A 587 29.15 -0.30 9.50
N HIS A 588 29.20 -0.59 8.21
CA HIS A 588 28.20 -0.14 7.24
C HIS A 588 27.55 -1.33 6.56
N LEU A 589 26.24 -1.22 6.31
CA LEU A 589 25.54 -2.13 5.42
C LEU A 589 25.96 -1.78 4.00
N ILE A 590 26.46 -2.76 3.27
CA ILE A 590 26.93 -2.59 1.90
C ILE A 590 25.86 -3.05 0.92
N ASP A 591 25.21 -4.18 1.21
CA ASP A 591 24.20 -4.79 0.36
C ASP A 591 23.32 -5.80 1.11
N GLY A 592 22.21 -6.21 0.49
CA GLY A 592 21.25 -7.18 1.03
C GLY A 592 20.45 -6.66 2.22
N GLY A 593 19.54 -7.49 2.71
CA GLY A 593 18.60 -7.19 3.79
C GLY A 593 17.21 -6.83 3.28
N LEU A 594 16.25 -6.88 4.19
CA LEU A 594 14.89 -6.38 3.96
C LEU A 594 14.87 -4.85 4.07
N HIS A 595 14.22 -4.18 3.13
CA HIS A 595 14.13 -2.72 3.05
C HIS A 595 12.76 -2.30 2.55
N TYR A 596 12.35 -1.06 2.88
CA TYR A 596 11.19 -0.43 2.25
C TYR A 596 11.34 -0.34 0.73
N GLY A 597 10.22 -0.39 0.01
CA GLY A 597 10.24 -0.51 -1.44
C GLY A 597 8.85 -0.61 -2.08
N HIS A 598 8.85 -1.12 -3.31
CA HIS A 598 7.66 -1.29 -4.13
C HIS A 598 7.93 -2.31 -5.26
N LEU A 599 6.87 -2.85 -5.84
CA LEU A 599 6.94 -3.63 -7.07
C LEU A 599 6.70 -2.70 -8.27
N GLN A 600 7.68 -2.64 -9.18
CA GLN A 600 7.50 -1.97 -10.47
C GLN A 600 7.14 -2.99 -11.55
N MET A 601 6.15 -2.67 -12.38
CA MET A 601 5.60 -3.52 -13.43
C MET A 601 5.65 -2.78 -14.75
N ASP A 602 6.59 -3.14 -15.62
CA ASP A 602 6.79 -2.49 -16.90
C ASP A 602 6.27 -3.37 -18.05
N PHE A 603 5.37 -2.84 -18.85
CA PHE A 603 4.78 -3.48 -20.01
C PHE A 603 5.35 -2.86 -21.28
N VAL A 604 5.90 -3.68 -22.16
CA VAL A 604 6.47 -3.23 -23.43
C VAL A 604 5.83 -3.99 -24.57
N LYS A 605 5.20 -3.27 -25.49
CA LYS A 605 4.66 -3.85 -26.72
C LYS A 605 5.79 -4.33 -27.62
N LYS A 606 5.73 -5.60 -28.01
CA LYS A 606 6.66 -6.24 -28.95
C LYS A 606 5.97 -6.48 -30.29
N SER A 607 6.74 -6.93 -31.28
CA SER A 607 6.19 -7.23 -32.61
C SER A 607 5.26 -8.45 -32.65
N ASP A 608 5.34 -9.30 -31.63
CA ASP A 608 4.67 -10.60 -31.51
C ASP A 608 3.81 -10.73 -30.24
N GLY A 609 3.61 -9.62 -29.51
CA GLY A 609 2.79 -9.58 -28.31
C GLY A 609 3.29 -8.55 -27.28
N VAL A 610 3.33 -8.92 -26.01
CA VAL A 610 3.70 -8.03 -24.89
C VAL A 610 4.73 -8.72 -23.99
N GLU A 611 5.66 -7.94 -23.44
CA GLU A 611 6.56 -8.35 -22.37
C GLU A 611 6.20 -7.56 -21.12
N LEU A 612 5.97 -8.25 -20.00
CA LEU A 612 5.82 -7.68 -18.66
C LEU A 612 7.08 -8.02 -17.86
N THR A 613 7.72 -7.01 -17.30
CA THR A 613 8.81 -7.18 -16.32
C THR A 613 8.31 -6.78 -14.93
N LEU A 614 8.36 -7.72 -13.99
CA LEU A 614 8.05 -7.51 -12.58
C LEU A 614 9.37 -7.32 -11.82
N THR A 615 9.59 -6.11 -11.31
CA THR A 615 10.86 -5.68 -10.72
C THR A 615 10.65 -5.34 -9.24
N PRO A 616 11.13 -6.17 -8.30
CA PRO A 616 11.07 -5.84 -6.88
C PRO A 616 12.14 -4.79 -6.54
N VAL A 617 11.70 -3.56 -6.26
CA VAL A 617 12.53 -2.39 -6.00
C VAL A 617 12.58 -2.10 -4.50
N TYR A 618 13.74 -1.71 -4.00
CA TYR A 618 13.89 -1.23 -2.63
C TYR A 618 14.75 0.04 -2.53
N ILE A 619 14.52 0.79 -1.45
CA ILE A 619 15.21 2.03 -1.15
C ILE A 619 16.30 1.80 -0.10
N PHE A 620 17.54 1.65 -0.58
CA PHE A 620 18.67 1.34 0.27
C PHE A 620 19.21 2.61 0.95
N PRO A 621 19.26 2.68 2.30
CA PRO A 621 19.74 3.86 3.00
C PRO A 621 21.28 3.92 2.98
N ILE A 622 21.82 5.04 2.51
CA ILE A 622 23.27 5.33 2.59
C ILE A 622 23.51 6.25 3.78
N LEU A 623 24.24 5.74 4.77
CA LEU A 623 24.56 6.45 6.00
C LEU A 623 26.02 6.91 6.02
N ASP A 624 26.30 8.00 6.75
CA ASP A 624 27.68 8.42 7.04
C ASP A 624 28.25 7.72 8.28
N ASP A 625 29.49 8.07 8.68
CA ASP A 625 30.15 7.46 9.85
C ASP A 625 29.50 7.79 11.21
N ASN A 626 28.56 8.74 11.26
CA ASN A 626 27.71 9.00 12.43
C ASN A 626 26.33 8.31 12.28
N TYR A 627 26.18 7.46 11.27
CA TYR A 627 24.94 6.88 10.82
C TYR A 627 23.90 7.93 10.42
N ASP A 628 24.26 9.16 10.05
CA ASP A 628 23.28 10.12 9.52
C ASP A 628 22.91 9.75 8.08
N LEU A 629 21.61 9.81 7.75
CA LEU A 629 21.16 9.56 6.37
C LEU A 629 21.78 10.59 5.43
N VAL A 630 22.50 10.10 4.42
CA VAL A 630 23.10 10.93 3.36
C VAL A 630 22.18 11.01 2.16
N ARG A 631 21.60 9.86 1.77
CA ARG A 631 20.64 9.69 0.67
C ARG A 631 20.06 8.28 0.72
N THR A 632 19.02 8.03 -0.05
CA THR A 632 18.58 6.69 -0.43
C THR A 632 19.03 6.34 -1.86
N GLU A 633 19.24 5.05 -2.12
CA GLU A 633 19.54 4.52 -3.45
C GLU A 633 18.43 3.56 -3.88
N ARG A 634 17.85 3.79 -5.06
CA ARG A 634 16.97 2.80 -5.71
C ARG A 634 17.80 1.59 -6.11
N ARG A 635 17.47 0.42 -5.55
CA ARG A 635 18.07 -0.88 -5.89
C ARG A 635 16.98 -1.88 -6.26
N VAL A 636 17.40 -3.02 -6.78
CA VAL A 636 16.51 -4.09 -7.28
C VAL A 636 16.99 -5.39 -6.67
N TYR A 637 16.07 -6.17 -6.10
CA TYR A 637 16.37 -7.51 -5.56
C TYR A 637 16.60 -8.51 -6.70
N ASP A 638 17.28 -9.63 -6.43
CA ASP A 638 17.63 -10.65 -7.44
C ASP A 638 16.45 -11.60 -7.73
N ASP A 639 15.27 -11.03 -7.98
CA ASP A 639 14.03 -11.76 -8.23
C ASP A 639 13.17 -11.13 -9.36
N VAL A 640 13.83 -10.50 -10.33
CA VAL A 640 13.13 -9.91 -11.49
C VAL A 640 12.50 -11.00 -12.35
N GLN A 641 11.17 -10.94 -12.52
CA GLN A 641 10.43 -11.87 -13.39
C GLN A 641 10.10 -11.22 -14.73
N THR A 642 10.05 -12.03 -15.79
CA THR A 642 9.58 -11.59 -17.11
C THR A 642 8.53 -12.55 -17.63
N ILE A 643 7.40 -12.00 -18.08
CA ILE A 643 6.27 -12.76 -18.62
C ILE A 643 6.01 -12.27 -20.03
N HIS A 644 5.88 -13.20 -20.96
CA HIS A 644 5.55 -12.91 -22.35
C HIS A 644 4.10 -13.25 -22.64
N PHE A 645 3.42 -12.38 -23.38
CA PHE A 645 2.05 -12.60 -23.85
C PHE A 645 2.00 -12.56 -25.37
N ASP A 646 1.12 -13.35 -25.98
CA ASP A 646 0.83 -13.25 -27.41
C ASP A 646 -0.06 -12.03 -27.73
N GLU A 647 -0.34 -11.79 -29.01
CA GLU A 647 -1.21 -10.70 -29.47
C GLU A 647 -2.65 -10.76 -28.92
N LYS A 648 -3.04 -11.87 -28.27
CA LYS A 648 -4.36 -12.05 -27.63
C LYS A 648 -4.25 -12.02 -26.11
N GLY A 649 -3.11 -11.60 -25.56
CA GLY A 649 -2.86 -11.53 -24.13
C GLY A 649 -2.69 -12.89 -23.47
N ASN A 650 -2.53 -14.00 -24.19
CA ASN A 650 -2.26 -15.30 -23.56
C ASN A 650 -0.80 -15.39 -23.16
N ILE A 651 -0.51 -15.90 -21.97
CA ILE A 651 0.86 -16.16 -21.51
C ILE A 651 1.52 -17.16 -22.47
N ILE A 652 2.73 -16.83 -22.92
CA ILE A 652 3.60 -17.70 -23.73
C ILE A 652 4.62 -18.30 -22.78
N GLN A 653 4.58 -19.62 -22.62
CA GLN A 653 5.62 -20.33 -21.86
C GLN A 653 6.96 -20.24 -22.59
N ASP A 654 7.98 -19.70 -21.90
CA ASP A 654 9.35 -19.86 -22.34
C ASP A 654 9.81 -21.29 -22.05
N ALA A 655 10.35 -21.97 -23.07
CA ALA A 655 10.81 -23.35 -22.96
C ALA A 655 11.97 -23.56 -21.96
N ASP A 656 12.50 -22.47 -21.38
CA ASP A 656 13.68 -22.44 -20.51
C ASP A 656 13.40 -21.92 -19.07
N SER A 657 12.16 -21.60 -18.69
CA SER A 657 11.81 -21.16 -17.31
C SER A 657 11.46 -22.34 -16.38
N LYS A 658 12.40 -23.28 -16.22
CA LYS A 658 12.30 -24.41 -15.27
C LYS A 658 13.41 -24.42 -14.24
#